data_AF-A0A8H5JDS4-F1
#
_entry.id   AF-A0A8H5JDS4-F1
#
_cell.length_a   1.000
_cell.length_b   1.000
_cell.length_c   1.000
_cell.angle_alpha   90.00
_cell.angle_beta   90.00
_cell.angle_gamma   90.00
#
_symmetry.space_group_name_H-M   'P 1'
#
loop_
_entity.id
_entity.type
_entity.pdbx_description
1 polymer ?
#
loop_
_entity_poly.entity_id
_entity_poly.type
_entity_poly.pdbx_seq_one_letter_code
_entity_poly.pdbx_strand_id
1 'polypeptide(L)'
;MPTSLHDLIIPTFIKGLQTFDHVLTKAEQYAKEKGLNADEVFPQARLIDDQNPLVFQVQTATRAVQTTIGRLTGVEPTFFEDNEKTIADLHARIQKALEAVKSVKPEDVNSREDVKVELPRPDKILHLTVKEATLYHGQTNFFFHIVTGYSILRSKGVPIGKADYLGNFLAHLMQSYNLMRADVSAATSGTQNISYELDYPVLRQRMDRRIQPSHSWGWASPELEPMEFSLVVWTGGGDSACFVQGNNQVFLPRNVTSGCVDGMIWFSDPSGLLLTGEAALAASYAAEAIMKSPGLDERIRKSKSSEERDVYINGIKFPAVYSNLDKLLIVVDPDTYLPYIVRSEEQHPIYGNATKDVYLSNYKNVEGINFPHTIQTIYNSSSQRLNVVLEDFVIDRINATTKFRHNFFDLVPHGQKVNISERPPGVPSGLVADYSTSLLGSPVRNVSVDALKSARPTDLLQLHWLILDDSHDLGFKQLVIEFETEVVVCDAPPFWSEAVMQWIKKNIGKKVTYVAPSHHHRDHGGGVVDYVRAGAKLIIPEMAMDYWSSIPGAQFITFNQTHPYVQRDNKVQAWFNWADQAPNAADWTYVMVTERCPDKNSSIFVYEADTWEAGLSVDLGNQQQMRQWLDQLLEDGLPRSTTVMPTHGWITPLEQLINITAYPYPDFDIGRWRKGAAICDESSAKKHKDN
;
A
#
# COMPACT_ATOMS: atom_id res chain seq x y z
N MET A 1 4.85 -20.32 -4.26
CA MET A 1 5.96 -21.22 -3.86
C MET A 1 5.51 -22.69 -3.82
N PRO A 2 6.42 -23.68 -3.87
CA PRO A 2 6.08 -25.07 -3.50
C PRO A 2 5.67 -25.15 -2.02
N THR A 3 4.66 -25.95 -1.71
CA THR A 3 4.11 -26.10 -0.35
C THR A 3 5.08 -26.87 0.55
N SER A 4 5.35 -26.40 1.77
CA SER A 4 6.25 -27.08 2.71
C SER A 4 5.56 -28.24 3.45
N LEU A 5 6.34 -29.17 4.03
CA LEU A 5 5.76 -30.27 4.80
C LEU A 5 5.03 -29.77 6.07
N HIS A 6 5.45 -28.66 6.68
CA HIS A 6 4.72 -28.02 7.78
C HIS A 6 3.33 -27.55 7.33
N ASP A 7 3.26 -26.77 6.24
CA ASP A 7 2.02 -26.20 5.69
C ASP A 7 0.99 -27.29 5.31
N LEU A 8 1.45 -28.45 4.86
CA LEU A 8 0.60 -29.57 4.50
C LEU A 8 0.04 -30.34 5.71
N ILE A 9 0.85 -30.51 6.75
CA ILE A 9 0.58 -31.49 7.81
C ILE A 9 -0.04 -30.85 9.05
N ILE A 10 0.52 -29.74 9.53
CA ILE A 10 0.09 -29.13 10.81
C ILE A 10 -1.37 -28.63 10.72
N PRO A 11 -1.80 -27.89 9.68
CA PRO A 11 -3.21 -27.52 9.52
C PRO A 11 -4.12 -28.73 9.35
N THR A 12 -3.66 -29.79 8.67
CA THR A 12 -4.45 -31.01 8.45
C THR A 12 -4.74 -31.76 9.75
N PHE A 13 -3.75 -31.86 10.65
CA PHE A 13 -3.96 -32.46 11.97
C PHE A 13 -4.85 -31.61 12.88
N ILE A 14 -4.71 -30.28 12.87
CA ILE A 14 -5.59 -29.37 13.62
C ILE A 14 -7.05 -29.58 13.19
N LYS A 15 -7.33 -29.51 11.89
CA LYS A 15 -8.68 -29.68 11.33
C LYS A 15 -9.26 -31.06 11.60
N GLY A 16 -8.44 -32.11 11.59
CA GLY A 16 -8.88 -33.47 11.94
C GLY A 16 -9.21 -33.66 13.41
N LEU A 17 -8.42 -33.06 14.32
CA LEU A 17 -8.70 -33.08 15.74
C LEU A 17 -9.97 -32.28 16.07
N GLN A 18 -10.14 -31.08 15.50
CA GLN A 18 -11.37 -30.29 15.60
C GLN A 18 -12.60 -31.02 15.02
N THR A 19 -12.42 -31.82 13.97
CA THR A 19 -13.47 -32.68 13.41
C THR A 19 -13.87 -33.77 14.40
N PHE A 20 -12.89 -34.39 15.07
CA PHE A 20 -13.17 -35.42 16.07
C PHE A 20 -13.90 -34.83 17.30
N ASP A 21 -13.49 -33.64 17.74
CA ASP A 21 -14.12 -32.87 18.82
C ASP A 21 -15.59 -32.50 18.48
N HIS A 22 -15.83 -31.98 17.27
CA HIS A 22 -17.18 -31.64 16.78
C HIS A 22 -18.14 -32.84 16.77
N VAL A 23 -17.68 -34.02 16.32
CA VAL A 23 -18.56 -35.20 16.28
C VAL A 23 -18.82 -35.79 17.66
N LEU A 24 -17.91 -35.63 18.63
CA LEU A 24 -18.17 -35.95 20.04
C LEU A 24 -19.21 -35.00 20.64
N THR A 25 -19.08 -33.69 20.42
CA THR A 25 -20.09 -32.68 20.82
C THR A 25 -21.48 -33.03 20.25
N LYS A 26 -21.54 -33.52 19.00
CA LYS A 26 -22.79 -33.99 18.38
C LYS A 26 -23.35 -35.24 19.04
N ALA A 27 -22.51 -36.14 19.55
CA ALA A 27 -22.93 -37.31 20.29
C ALA A 27 -23.53 -36.92 21.65
N GLU A 28 -22.91 -35.98 22.38
CA GLU A 28 -23.46 -35.44 23.64
C GLU A 28 -24.82 -34.77 23.44
N GLN A 29 -24.95 -33.92 22.41
CA GLN A 29 -26.21 -33.28 22.03
C GLN A 29 -27.31 -34.33 21.80
N TYR A 30 -27.03 -35.36 21.01
CA TYR A 30 -27.96 -36.44 20.74
C TYR A 30 -28.31 -37.26 21.99
N ALA A 31 -27.34 -37.58 22.85
CA ALA A 31 -27.63 -38.28 24.11
C ALA A 31 -28.54 -37.46 25.01
N LYS A 32 -28.27 -36.15 25.16
CA LYS A 32 -29.12 -35.21 25.90
C LYS A 32 -30.55 -35.13 25.34
N GLU A 33 -30.69 -35.04 24.01
CA GLU A 33 -32.00 -35.04 23.32
C GLU A 33 -32.77 -36.36 23.49
N LYS A 34 -32.07 -37.48 23.66
CA LYS A 34 -32.66 -38.82 23.85
C LYS A 34 -32.77 -39.27 25.31
N GLY A 35 -32.33 -38.45 26.27
CA GLY A 35 -32.30 -38.83 27.70
C GLY A 35 -31.33 -39.98 28.01
N LEU A 36 -30.26 -40.13 27.23
CA LEU A 36 -29.24 -41.17 27.39
C LEU A 36 -28.04 -40.63 28.19
N ASN A 37 -27.36 -41.50 28.93
CA ASN A 37 -26.05 -41.18 29.50
C ASN A 37 -24.96 -41.32 28.42
N ALA A 38 -24.33 -40.22 28.03
CA ALA A 38 -23.29 -40.20 26.99
C ALA A 38 -22.06 -41.06 27.36
N ASP A 39 -21.67 -41.07 28.64
CA ASP A 39 -20.49 -41.77 29.15
C ASP A 39 -20.68 -43.30 29.20
N GLU A 40 -21.92 -43.77 29.32
CA GLU A 40 -22.26 -45.19 29.22
C GLU A 40 -22.40 -45.65 27.76
N VAL A 41 -22.95 -44.80 26.89
CA VAL A 41 -23.37 -45.20 25.53
C VAL A 41 -22.22 -45.15 24.51
N PHE A 42 -21.29 -44.19 24.61
CA PHE A 42 -20.35 -43.89 23.53
C PHE A 42 -18.89 -44.35 23.74
N PRO A 43 -18.21 -44.10 24.88
CA PRO A 43 -16.77 -44.38 25.00
C PRO A 43 -16.39 -45.83 24.65
N GLN A 44 -17.21 -46.80 25.08
CA GLN A 44 -17.01 -48.23 24.81
C GLN A 44 -17.76 -48.75 23.56
N ALA A 45 -18.39 -47.87 22.78
CA ALA A 45 -19.08 -48.26 21.55
C ALA A 45 -18.11 -48.77 20.48
N ARG A 46 -18.53 -49.79 19.73
CA ARG A 46 -17.82 -50.42 18.61
C ARG A 46 -18.73 -50.52 17.38
N LEU A 47 -18.14 -50.70 16.20
CA LEU A 47 -18.86 -51.05 14.97
C LEU A 47 -19.10 -52.56 14.85
N ILE A 48 -18.13 -53.36 15.28
CA ILE A 48 -18.10 -54.82 15.29
C ILE A 48 -17.25 -55.28 16.48
N ASP A 49 -17.50 -56.49 16.99
CA ASP A 49 -16.98 -56.95 18.29
C ASP A 49 -15.45 -57.00 18.38
N ASP A 50 -14.76 -57.38 17.29
CA ASP A 50 -13.30 -57.46 17.21
C ASP A 50 -12.60 -56.12 16.94
N GLN A 51 -13.36 -55.07 16.59
CA GLN A 51 -12.82 -53.73 16.40
C GLN A 51 -12.81 -52.94 17.71
N ASN A 52 -11.72 -52.20 17.95
CA ASN A 52 -11.54 -51.40 19.16
C ASN A 52 -12.55 -50.23 19.30
N PRO A 53 -12.90 -49.83 20.53
CA PRO A 53 -14.02 -48.91 20.80
C PRO A 53 -13.66 -47.44 20.54
N LEU A 54 -14.67 -46.55 20.61
CA LEU A 54 -14.52 -45.11 20.36
C LEU A 54 -13.37 -44.47 21.15
N VAL A 55 -13.23 -44.79 22.45
CA VAL A 55 -12.12 -44.29 23.28
C VAL A 55 -10.77 -44.61 22.65
N PHE A 56 -10.56 -45.84 22.18
CA PHE A 56 -9.32 -46.25 21.50
C PHE A 56 -9.11 -45.51 20.17
N GLN A 57 -10.18 -45.19 19.44
CA GLN A 57 -10.07 -44.42 18.19
C GLN A 57 -9.58 -43.00 18.47
N VAL A 58 -10.12 -42.32 19.47
CA VAL A 58 -9.63 -41.00 19.93
C VAL A 58 -8.19 -41.12 20.43
N GLN A 59 -7.91 -42.10 21.29
CA GLN A 59 -6.58 -42.34 21.86
C GLN A 59 -5.50 -42.54 20.81
N THR A 60 -5.81 -43.30 19.76
CA THR A 60 -4.86 -43.63 18.69
C THR A 60 -4.74 -42.50 17.66
N ALA A 61 -5.81 -41.73 17.41
CA ALA A 61 -5.72 -40.52 16.59
C ALA A 61 -4.78 -39.48 17.22
N THR A 62 -4.91 -39.15 18.52
CA THR A 62 -3.98 -38.21 19.17
C THR A 62 -2.56 -38.78 19.25
N ARG A 63 -2.41 -40.08 19.50
CA ARG A 63 -1.09 -40.76 19.49
C ARG A 63 -0.42 -40.68 18.12
N ALA A 64 -1.18 -40.83 17.03
CA ALA A 64 -0.67 -40.66 15.67
C ALA A 64 -0.15 -39.23 15.42
N VAL A 65 -0.85 -38.20 15.94
CA VAL A 65 -0.37 -36.81 15.93
C VAL A 65 0.94 -36.67 16.71
N GLN A 66 0.99 -37.16 17.96
CA GLN A 66 2.20 -37.10 18.80
C GLN A 66 3.41 -37.80 18.15
N THR A 67 3.25 -39.03 17.67
CA THR A 67 4.30 -39.77 16.96
C THR A 67 4.76 -39.05 15.69
N THR A 68 3.85 -38.39 14.97
CA THR A 68 4.20 -37.67 13.74
C THR A 68 4.94 -36.38 14.06
N ILE A 69 4.51 -35.59 15.06
CA ILE A 69 5.23 -34.41 15.55
C ILE A 69 6.65 -34.78 15.99
N GLY A 70 6.80 -35.86 16.74
CA GLY A 70 8.12 -36.33 17.19
C GLY A 70 9.05 -36.73 16.04
N ARG A 71 8.50 -37.22 14.92
CA ARG A 71 9.29 -37.46 13.68
C ARG A 71 9.64 -36.17 12.95
N LEU A 72 8.67 -35.26 12.83
CA LEU A 72 8.82 -33.98 12.13
C LEU A 72 9.88 -33.10 12.79
N THR A 73 9.85 -32.99 14.13
CA THR A 73 10.81 -32.21 14.93
C THR A 73 12.07 -32.99 15.33
N GLY A 74 11.95 -34.32 15.43
CA GLY A 74 12.97 -35.20 16.04
C GLY A 74 13.07 -35.14 17.55
N VAL A 75 12.07 -34.55 18.22
CA VAL A 75 11.95 -34.61 19.69
C VAL A 75 11.19 -35.87 20.05
N GLU A 76 11.68 -36.64 21.03
CA GLU A 76 10.96 -37.83 21.51
C GLU A 76 9.56 -37.46 22.04
N PRO A 77 8.48 -38.08 21.53
CA PRO A 77 7.13 -37.65 21.85
C PRO A 77 6.67 -38.13 23.24
N THR A 78 6.33 -37.19 24.12
CA THR A 78 5.67 -37.49 25.39
C THR A 78 4.23 -37.93 25.14
N PHE A 79 3.97 -39.23 25.21
CA PHE A 79 2.64 -39.81 25.08
C PHE A 79 1.73 -39.49 26.27
N PHE A 80 0.41 -39.46 26.03
CA PHE A 80 -0.59 -39.34 27.10
C PHE A 80 -0.92 -40.74 27.67
N GLU A 81 -1.30 -40.79 28.94
CA GLU A 81 -1.85 -42.00 29.55
C GLU A 81 -3.24 -42.30 28.96
N ASP A 82 -3.53 -43.57 28.71
CA ASP A 82 -4.80 -44.03 28.13
C ASP A 82 -5.82 -44.32 29.25
N ASN A 83 -6.19 -43.28 30.02
CA ASN A 83 -7.01 -43.39 31.24
C ASN A 83 -8.45 -42.81 31.12
N GLU A 84 -8.83 -42.35 29.93
CA GLU A 84 -10.12 -41.71 29.64
C GLU A 84 -11.32 -42.65 29.81
N LYS A 85 -12.42 -42.15 30.40
CA LYS A 85 -13.64 -42.94 30.66
C LYS A 85 -14.92 -42.23 30.22
N THR A 86 -14.93 -40.91 30.25
CA THR A 86 -16.07 -40.04 29.92
C THR A 86 -15.84 -39.33 28.58
N ILE A 87 -16.89 -38.78 27.99
CA ILE A 87 -16.77 -37.91 26.80
C ILE A 87 -15.95 -36.65 27.13
N ALA A 88 -16.08 -36.11 28.34
CA ALA A 88 -15.27 -34.98 28.80
C ALA A 88 -13.76 -35.29 28.80
N ASP A 89 -13.37 -36.51 29.19
CA ASP A 89 -11.96 -36.94 29.12
C ASP A 89 -11.47 -37.02 27.66
N LEU A 90 -12.31 -37.48 26.73
CA LEU A 90 -11.98 -37.54 25.30
C LEU A 90 -11.78 -36.13 24.71
N HIS A 91 -12.64 -35.18 25.05
CA HIS A 91 -12.45 -33.76 24.70
C HIS A 91 -11.14 -33.22 25.27
N ALA A 92 -10.87 -33.42 26.56
CA ALA A 92 -9.63 -32.97 27.20
C ALA A 92 -8.38 -33.54 26.51
N ARG A 93 -8.40 -34.82 26.11
CA ARG A 93 -7.31 -35.46 25.36
C ARG A 93 -7.12 -34.84 23.96
N ILE A 94 -8.21 -34.53 23.26
CA ILE A 94 -8.16 -33.87 21.94
C ILE A 94 -7.61 -32.45 22.05
N GLN A 95 -8.05 -31.67 23.05
CA GLN A 95 -7.53 -30.31 23.28
C GLN A 95 -6.03 -30.32 23.60
N LYS A 96 -5.57 -31.26 24.45
CA LYS A 96 -4.14 -31.45 24.73
C LYS A 96 -3.32 -31.83 23.48
N ALA A 97 -3.92 -32.56 22.54
CA ALA A 97 -3.31 -32.85 21.24
C ALA A 97 -3.30 -31.64 20.30
N LEU A 98 -4.34 -30.80 20.36
CA LEU A 98 -4.42 -29.52 19.62
C LEU A 98 -3.33 -28.54 20.10
N GLU A 99 -3.11 -28.42 21.41
CA GLU A 99 -2.01 -27.64 21.98
C GLU A 99 -0.64 -28.15 21.50
N ALA A 100 -0.43 -29.47 21.54
CA ALA A 100 0.81 -30.08 21.10
C ALA A 100 1.11 -29.86 19.61
N VAL A 101 0.10 -29.90 18.72
CA VAL A 101 0.30 -29.65 17.29
C VAL A 101 0.42 -28.16 16.95
N LYS A 102 -0.25 -27.27 17.70
CA LYS A 102 -0.16 -25.82 17.53
C LYS A 102 1.20 -25.23 17.97
N SER A 103 1.99 -25.95 18.76
CA SER A 103 3.33 -25.51 19.20
C SER A 103 4.47 -25.83 18.23
N VAL A 104 4.21 -26.58 17.15
CA VAL A 104 5.21 -26.99 16.16
C VAL A 104 5.49 -25.87 15.17
N LYS A 105 6.76 -25.47 15.02
CA LYS A 105 7.15 -24.37 14.13
C LYS A 105 7.65 -24.84 12.75
N PRO A 106 7.54 -24.01 11.69
CA PRO A 106 8.01 -24.37 10.35
C PRO A 106 9.50 -24.75 10.29
N GLU A 107 10.36 -24.04 11.04
CA GLU A 107 11.80 -24.26 11.08
C GLU A 107 12.20 -25.64 11.64
N ASP A 108 11.44 -26.16 12.61
CA ASP A 108 11.66 -27.46 13.24
C ASP A 108 11.35 -28.63 12.30
N VAL A 109 10.50 -28.40 11.29
CA VAL A 109 9.93 -29.43 10.41
C VAL A 109 10.59 -29.44 9.03
N ASN A 110 10.66 -28.27 8.38
CA ASN A 110 11.06 -28.17 6.98
C ASN A 110 12.56 -28.43 6.76
N SER A 111 13.36 -28.41 7.84
CA SER A 111 14.77 -28.80 7.84
C SER A 111 15.01 -30.32 7.89
N ARG A 112 13.95 -31.14 8.06
CA ARG A 112 14.07 -32.57 8.39
C ARG A 112 13.38 -33.53 7.41
N GLU A 113 12.78 -33.03 6.34
CA GLU A 113 11.91 -33.82 5.44
C GLU A 113 12.54 -35.15 4.98
N ASP A 114 13.83 -35.13 4.59
CA ASP A 114 14.56 -36.28 4.04
C ASP A 114 15.29 -37.14 5.10
N VAL A 115 15.25 -36.76 6.39
CA VAL A 115 15.89 -37.52 7.48
C VAL A 115 15.27 -38.91 7.56
N LYS A 116 16.09 -39.96 7.66
CA LYS A 116 15.58 -41.33 7.80
C LYS A 116 15.14 -41.62 9.23
N VAL A 117 13.95 -42.21 9.36
CA VAL A 117 13.34 -42.68 10.60
C VAL A 117 12.93 -44.14 10.46
N GLU A 118 12.98 -44.86 11.58
CA GLU A 118 12.58 -46.26 11.64
C GLU A 118 11.09 -46.38 11.99
N LEU A 119 10.38 -47.19 11.20
CA LEU A 119 9.01 -47.62 11.46
C LEU A 119 9.02 -49.13 11.72
N PRO A 120 9.06 -49.56 13.00
CA PRO A 120 8.98 -50.97 13.33
C PRO A 120 7.57 -51.52 13.01
N ARG A 121 7.53 -52.68 12.37
CA ARG A 121 6.36 -53.55 12.20
C ARG A 121 6.63 -54.91 12.87
N PRO A 122 5.59 -55.71 13.16
CA PRO A 122 5.77 -57.03 13.79
C PRO A 122 6.71 -57.99 13.03
N ASP A 123 6.85 -57.82 11.71
CA ASP A 123 7.65 -58.67 10.82
C ASP A 123 9.01 -58.07 10.40
N LYS A 124 9.19 -56.74 10.48
CA LYS A 124 10.38 -56.02 9.97
C LYS A 124 10.42 -54.55 10.40
N ILE A 125 11.59 -53.92 10.29
CA ILE A 125 11.75 -52.47 10.39
C ILE A 125 11.74 -51.87 8.97
N LEU A 126 11.00 -50.78 8.76
CA LEU A 126 11.05 -49.98 7.53
C LEU A 126 11.82 -48.68 7.78
N HIS A 127 12.78 -48.37 6.90
CA HIS A 127 13.53 -47.12 6.92
C HIS A 127 12.92 -46.12 5.92
N LEU A 128 12.17 -45.15 6.41
CA LEU A 128 11.45 -44.15 5.61
C LEU A 128 12.05 -42.77 5.87
N THR A 129 11.93 -41.82 4.94
CA THR A 129 12.13 -40.40 5.27
C THR A 129 11.05 -39.92 6.25
N VAL A 130 11.30 -38.83 6.98
CA VAL A 130 10.28 -38.15 7.80
C VAL A 130 9.05 -37.81 6.96
N LYS A 131 9.25 -37.34 5.72
CA LYS A 131 8.21 -37.04 4.74
C LYS A 131 7.36 -38.26 4.39
N GLU A 132 7.99 -39.38 4.02
CA GLU A 132 7.31 -40.65 3.72
C GLU A 132 6.56 -41.21 4.95
N ALA A 133 7.22 -41.22 6.11
CA ALA A 133 6.63 -41.71 7.37
C ALA A 133 5.45 -40.84 7.86
N THR A 134 5.45 -39.56 7.50
CA THR A 134 4.38 -38.61 7.82
C THR A 134 3.20 -38.77 6.87
N LEU A 135 3.43 -38.66 5.55
CA LEU A 135 2.38 -38.70 4.53
C LEU A 135 1.73 -40.08 4.43
N TYR A 136 2.52 -41.16 4.38
CA TYR A 136 2.01 -42.50 4.05
C TYR A 136 1.65 -43.35 5.26
N HIS A 137 2.05 -42.94 6.48
CA HIS A 137 1.72 -43.65 7.72
C HIS A 137 1.07 -42.75 8.77
N GLY A 138 1.67 -41.62 9.14
CA GLY A 138 1.11 -40.72 10.17
C GLY A 138 -0.29 -40.21 9.81
N GLN A 139 -0.39 -39.58 8.64
CA GLN A 139 -1.61 -38.96 8.13
C GLN A 139 -2.70 -39.99 7.77
N THR A 140 -2.33 -41.10 7.11
CA THR A 140 -3.26 -42.18 6.74
C THR A 140 -3.87 -42.86 7.97
N ASN A 141 -3.06 -43.16 8.98
CA ASN A 141 -3.53 -43.78 10.23
C ASN A 141 -4.41 -42.81 11.05
N PHE A 142 -4.03 -41.54 11.12
CA PHE A 142 -4.83 -40.49 11.76
C PHE A 142 -6.24 -40.38 11.17
N PHE A 143 -6.35 -40.29 9.84
CA PHE A 143 -7.65 -40.24 9.16
C PHE A 143 -8.49 -41.50 9.37
N PHE A 144 -7.86 -42.68 9.34
CA PHE A 144 -8.55 -43.94 9.60
C PHE A 144 -9.25 -43.96 10.96
N HIS A 145 -8.56 -43.51 12.02
CA HIS A 145 -9.14 -43.46 13.36
C HIS A 145 -10.24 -42.41 13.52
N ILE A 146 -10.12 -41.23 12.90
CA ILE A 146 -11.21 -40.22 12.89
C ILE A 146 -12.45 -40.76 12.18
N VAL A 147 -12.31 -41.32 10.98
CA VAL A 147 -13.44 -41.86 10.21
C VAL A 147 -14.06 -43.05 10.92
N THR A 148 -13.27 -43.87 11.61
CA THR A 148 -13.77 -44.97 12.45
C THR A 148 -14.56 -44.45 13.64
N GLY A 149 -14.07 -43.43 14.37
CA GLY A 149 -14.79 -42.80 15.48
C GLY A 149 -16.12 -42.16 15.04
N TYR A 150 -16.09 -41.39 13.95
CA TYR A 150 -17.29 -40.88 13.27
C TYR A 150 -18.28 -42.01 12.95
N SER A 151 -17.79 -43.13 12.41
CA SER A 151 -18.64 -44.26 12.00
C SER A 151 -19.25 -44.99 13.19
N ILE A 152 -18.50 -45.16 14.30
CA ILE A 152 -19.02 -45.70 15.57
C ILE A 152 -20.18 -44.84 16.07
N LEU A 153 -19.97 -43.52 16.18
CA LEU A 153 -21.02 -42.58 16.62
C LEU A 153 -22.24 -42.62 15.69
N ARG A 154 -22.01 -42.65 14.37
CA ARG A 154 -23.09 -42.76 13.37
C ARG A 154 -23.88 -44.06 13.50
N SER A 155 -23.22 -45.18 13.81
CA SER A 155 -23.88 -46.48 14.03
C SER A 155 -24.74 -46.51 15.32
N LYS A 156 -24.40 -45.67 16.31
CA LYS A 156 -25.23 -45.44 17.52
C LYS A 156 -26.39 -44.46 17.31
N GLY A 157 -26.65 -44.05 16.07
CA GLY A 157 -27.78 -43.21 15.69
C GLY A 157 -27.54 -41.70 15.77
N VAL A 158 -26.32 -41.26 16.09
CA VAL A 158 -25.97 -39.83 16.16
C VAL A 158 -26.21 -39.17 14.79
N PRO A 159 -26.86 -37.99 14.70
CA PRO A 159 -27.29 -37.37 13.45
C PRO A 159 -26.15 -36.61 12.71
N ILE A 160 -24.99 -37.25 12.57
CA ILE A 160 -23.81 -36.73 11.85
C ILE A 160 -23.75 -37.24 10.41
N GLY A 161 -23.24 -36.41 9.50
CA GLY A 161 -23.09 -36.71 8.07
C GLY A 161 -21.70 -36.38 7.52
N LYS A 162 -21.50 -36.57 6.20
CA LYS A 162 -20.24 -36.21 5.51
C LYS A 162 -19.87 -34.74 5.67
N ALA A 163 -20.86 -33.86 5.87
CA ALA A 163 -20.65 -32.44 6.17
C ALA A 163 -19.99 -32.21 7.55
N ASP A 164 -20.34 -32.99 8.58
CA ASP A 164 -19.68 -32.91 9.89
C ASP A 164 -18.24 -33.41 9.85
N TYR A 165 -17.94 -34.40 9.00
CA TYR A 165 -16.57 -34.89 8.79
C TYR A 165 -15.72 -33.93 7.94
N LEU A 166 -16.24 -33.42 6.82
CA LEU A 166 -15.48 -32.53 5.93
C LEU A 166 -15.50 -31.05 6.35
N GLY A 167 -16.38 -30.66 7.28
CA GLY A 167 -16.62 -29.26 7.65
C GLY A 167 -15.33 -28.49 7.93
N ASN A 168 -14.54 -28.93 8.90
CA ASN A 168 -13.29 -28.23 9.26
C ASN A 168 -12.19 -28.36 8.19
N PHE A 169 -12.24 -29.38 7.32
CA PHE A 169 -11.30 -29.50 6.20
C PHE A 169 -11.61 -28.54 5.04
N LEU A 170 -12.88 -28.15 4.89
CA LEU A 170 -13.37 -27.30 3.80
C LEU A 170 -13.86 -25.92 4.28
N ALA A 171 -13.71 -25.61 5.56
CA ALA A 171 -14.06 -24.33 6.18
C ALA A 171 -13.09 -23.22 5.77
N HIS A 172 -13.22 -22.78 4.52
CA HIS A 172 -12.48 -21.67 3.94
C HIS A 172 -13.44 -20.68 3.29
N LEU A 173 -13.01 -19.43 3.25
CA LEU A 173 -13.57 -18.40 2.39
C LEU A 173 -12.46 -18.02 1.41
N MET A 174 -12.74 -18.11 0.11
CA MET A 174 -11.80 -17.72 -0.93
C MET A 174 -12.48 -16.74 -1.89
N GLN A 175 -11.91 -15.56 -2.02
CA GLN A 175 -12.33 -14.52 -2.94
C GLN A 175 -11.32 -14.40 -4.06
N SER A 176 -11.78 -14.37 -5.31
CA SER A 176 -10.93 -14.25 -6.50
C SER A 176 -11.36 -13.04 -7.32
N TYR A 177 -10.42 -12.15 -7.55
CA TYR A 177 -10.61 -10.86 -8.20
C TYR A 177 -9.84 -10.81 -9.51
N ASN A 178 -10.46 -10.20 -10.52
CA ASN A 178 -9.84 -9.93 -11.81
C ASN A 178 -9.79 -8.40 -11.98
N LEU A 179 -8.59 -7.82 -12.00
CA LEU A 179 -8.39 -6.35 -12.04
C LEU A 179 -8.51 -5.77 -13.46
N MET A 180 -9.29 -6.43 -14.32
CA MET A 180 -9.45 -6.03 -15.71
C MET A 180 -10.47 -4.90 -15.82
N ARG A 181 -10.01 -3.73 -16.31
CA ARG A 181 -10.77 -2.46 -16.52
C ARG A 181 -10.97 -1.57 -15.28
N ALA A 182 -10.10 -1.69 -14.29
CA ALA A 182 -10.21 -1.03 -12.99
C ALA A 182 -9.45 0.30 -12.88
N ASP A 183 -8.17 0.32 -13.28
CA ASP A 183 -7.27 1.45 -13.06
C ASP A 183 -6.17 1.48 -14.13
N VAL A 184 -6.50 2.02 -15.31
CA VAL A 184 -5.52 2.14 -16.40
C VAL A 184 -4.39 3.14 -16.09
N SER A 185 -4.58 4.01 -15.09
CA SER A 185 -3.60 4.99 -14.61
C SER A 185 -2.41 4.33 -13.91
N ALA A 186 -2.63 3.29 -13.10
CA ALA A 186 -1.57 2.65 -12.32
C ALA A 186 -1.44 1.13 -12.51
N ALA A 187 -2.46 0.41 -12.98
CA ALA A 187 -2.36 -1.03 -13.27
C ALA A 187 -3.22 -1.49 -14.48
N THR A 188 -2.56 -1.80 -15.59
CA THR A 188 -3.26 -2.19 -16.84
C THR A 188 -3.99 -3.54 -16.73
N SER A 189 -3.56 -4.43 -15.84
CA SER A 189 -4.24 -5.70 -15.54
C SER A 189 -3.74 -6.31 -14.23
N GLY A 190 -4.41 -7.35 -13.74
CA GLY A 190 -3.96 -8.11 -12.57
C GLY A 190 -4.99 -9.10 -12.06
N THR A 191 -4.60 -9.89 -11.06
CA THR A 191 -5.44 -10.85 -10.36
C THR A 191 -5.11 -10.83 -8.88
N GLN A 192 -6.12 -10.98 -8.03
CA GLN A 192 -5.91 -11.14 -6.60
C GLN A 192 -6.70 -12.36 -6.12
N ASN A 193 -6.14 -13.12 -5.19
CA ASN A 193 -6.88 -14.09 -4.39
C ASN A 193 -6.74 -13.69 -2.93
N ILE A 194 -7.82 -13.75 -2.17
CA ILE A 194 -7.73 -13.68 -0.71
C ILE A 194 -8.38 -14.94 -0.14
N SER A 195 -7.67 -15.61 0.77
CA SER A 195 -8.10 -16.79 1.49
C SER A 195 -8.08 -16.53 3.00
N TYR A 196 -8.98 -17.20 3.71
CA TYR A 196 -9.13 -17.06 5.16
C TYR A 196 -9.20 -18.41 5.87
N GLU A 197 -8.59 -18.46 7.05
CA GLU A 197 -8.76 -19.50 8.07
C GLU A 197 -9.40 -18.85 9.31
N LEU A 198 -10.54 -19.41 9.74
CA LEU A 198 -11.41 -18.88 10.78
C LEU A 198 -11.40 -19.83 11.99
N ASP A 199 -10.40 -19.71 12.87
CA ASP A 199 -10.27 -20.48 14.12
C ASP A 199 -10.39 -19.53 15.32
N TYR A 200 -11.61 -19.09 15.61
CA TYR A 200 -11.91 -18.08 16.63
C TYR A 200 -11.19 -18.36 17.97
N PRO A 201 -10.44 -17.39 18.54
CA PRO A 201 -10.41 -15.95 18.24
C PRO A 201 -9.38 -15.52 17.18
N VAL A 202 -8.73 -16.47 16.49
CA VAL A 202 -7.67 -16.21 15.51
C VAL A 202 -8.25 -16.14 14.10
N LEU A 203 -8.24 -14.94 13.52
CA LEU A 203 -8.37 -14.76 12.08
C LEU A 203 -6.99 -14.92 11.46
N ARG A 204 -6.87 -15.72 10.41
CA ARG A 204 -5.72 -15.69 9.50
C ARG A 204 -6.21 -15.39 8.09
N GLN A 205 -5.63 -14.38 7.47
CA GLN A 205 -5.87 -13.97 6.10
C GLN A 205 -4.60 -14.17 5.29
N ARG A 206 -4.74 -14.59 4.04
CA ARG A 206 -3.66 -14.54 3.05
C ARG A 206 -4.19 -13.93 1.76
N MET A 207 -3.60 -12.83 1.35
CA MET A 207 -3.76 -12.21 0.04
C MET A 207 -2.60 -12.64 -0.86
N ASP A 208 -2.89 -13.19 -2.03
CA ASP A 208 -1.94 -13.41 -3.11
C ASP A 208 -2.34 -12.47 -4.27
N ARG A 209 -1.54 -11.43 -4.56
CA ARG A 209 -1.82 -10.42 -5.59
C ARG A 209 -0.76 -10.47 -6.68
N ARG A 210 -1.20 -10.42 -7.93
CA ARG A 210 -0.41 -10.23 -9.15
C ARG A 210 -0.96 -9.00 -9.86
N ILE A 211 -0.10 -8.05 -10.19
CA ILE A 211 -0.52 -6.80 -10.82
C ILE A 211 0.50 -6.41 -11.89
N GLN A 212 0.03 -5.99 -13.06
CA GLN A 212 0.86 -5.44 -14.13
C GLN A 212 0.88 -3.92 -13.97
N PRO A 213 2.02 -3.31 -13.60
CA PRO A 213 2.15 -1.86 -13.56
C PRO A 213 1.74 -1.22 -14.89
N SER A 214 1.07 -0.07 -14.81
CA SER A 214 0.88 0.85 -15.94
C SER A 214 2.21 1.46 -16.41
N HIS A 215 2.24 1.97 -17.64
CA HIS A 215 3.43 2.62 -18.22
C HIS A 215 3.83 3.90 -17.47
N SER A 216 2.91 4.49 -16.71
CA SER A 216 3.15 5.59 -15.77
C SER A 216 4.22 5.30 -14.71
N TRP A 217 4.62 4.03 -14.51
CA TRP A 217 5.68 3.64 -13.58
C TRP A 217 7.09 3.60 -14.19
N GLY A 218 7.27 3.90 -15.48
CA GLY A 218 8.54 3.68 -16.18
C GLY A 218 9.76 4.41 -15.57
N TRP A 219 9.52 5.53 -14.89
CA TRP A 219 10.54 6.27 -14.13
C TRP A 219 10.94 5.59 -12.82
N ALA A 220 10.04 4.81 -12.20
CA ALA A 220 10.29 4.08 -10.96
C ALA A 220 11.01 2.75 -11.21
N SER A 221 10.72 2.10 -12.34
CA SER A 221 11.45 0.92 -12.82
C SER A 221 11.46 0.88 -14.36
N PRO A 222 12.63 0.88 -15.02
CA PRO A 222 12.72 0.75 -16.48
C PRO A 222 12.17 -0.58 -17.01
N GLU A 223 12.11 -1.62 -16.17
CA GLU A 223 11.60 -2.95 -16.50
C GLU A 223 10.26 -3.19 -15.79
N LEU A 224 9.18 -2.66 -16.37
CA LEU A 224 7.80 -2.77 -15.89
C LEU A 224 7.19 -4.17 -16.06
N GLU A 225 7.79 -5.14 -15.39
CA GLU A 225 7.25 -6.49 -15.26
C GLU A 225 6.17 -6.59 -14.16
N PRO A 226 5.34 -7.66 -14.18
CA PRO A 226 4.35 -7.90 -13.14
C PRO A 226 4.96 -7.94 -11.73
N MET A 227 4.31 -7.26 -10.78
CA MET A 227 4.56 -7.42 -9.35
C MET A 227 3.71 -8.59 -8.83
N GLU A 228 4.34 -9.55 -8.16
CA GLU A 228 3.70 -10.72 -7.56
C GLU A 228 4.08 -10.83 -6.09
N PHE A 229 3.08 -10.78 -5.19
CA PHE A 229 3.32 -10.85 -3.76
C PHE A 229 2.24 -11.62 -2.99
N SER A 230 2.62 -12.07 -1.80
CA SER A 230 1.76 -12.73 -0.84
C SER A 230 1.85 -12.04 0.51
N LEU A 231 0.75 -11.45 0.99
CA LEU A 231 0.61 -10.83 2.30
C LEU A 231 -0.22 -11.74 3.20
N VAL A 232 0.32 -12.13 4.35
CA VAL A 232 -0.39 -12.90 5.39
C VAL A 232 -0.64 -11.99 6.58
N VAL A 233 -1.87 -11.96 7.08
CA VAL A 233 -2.28 -11.21 8.27
C VAL A 233 -2.82 -12.20 9.30
N TRP A 234 -2.51 -12.01 10.58
CA TRP A 234 -3.08 -12.81 11.66
C TRP A 234 -3.45 -11.97 12.87
N THR A 235 -4.44 -12.43 13.63
CA THR A 235 -4.96 -11.75 14.82
C THR A 235 -4.96 -12.66 16.04
N GLY A 236 -4.83 -12.10 17.24
CA GLY A 236 -5.06 -12.82 18.49
C GLY A 236 -3.79 -13.28 19.22
N GLY A 237 -2.96 -12.31 19.61
CA GLY A 237 -1.77 -12.53 20.45
C GLY A 237 -0.56 -11.66 20.08
N GLY A 238 -0.68 -10.92 18.99
CA GLY A 238 0.35 -10.10 18.37
C GLY A 238 -0.08 -9.90 16.93
N ASP A 239 -0.89 -8.86 16.69
CA ASP A 239 -1.52 -8.62 15.40
C ASP A 239 -0.46 -8.06 14.43
N SER A 240 -0.13 -8.83 13.39
CA SER A 240 0.91 -8.49 12.42
C SER A 240 0.43 -8.82 11.00
N ALA A 241 0.94 -8.06 10.03
CA ALA A 241 0.78 -8.32 8.61
C ALA A 241 2.18 -8.48 7.97
N CYS A 242 2.40 -9.54 7.20
CA CYS A 242 3.73 -9.87 6.68
C CYS A 242 3.69 -10.30 5.22
N PHE A 243 4.53 -9.67 4.40
CA PHE A 243 4.87 -10.19 3.08
C PHE A 243 5.68 -11.48 3.27
N VAL A 244 5.11 -12.60 2.82
CA VAL A 244 5.72 -13.94 2.88
C VAL A 244 6.23 -14.41 1.51
N GLN A 245 5.92 -13.66 0.45
CA GLN A 245 6.49 -13.82 -0.88
C GLN A 245 6.46 -12.45 -1.56
N GLY A 246 7.58 -12.02 -2.14
CA GLY A 246 7.65 -10.76 -2.91
C GLY A 246 7.25 -9.54 -2.09
N ASN A 247 6.87 -8.46 -2.78
CA ASN A 247 6.49 -7.20 -2.15
C ASN A 247 5.52 -6.40 -3.05
N ASN A 248 4.86 -5.40 -2.46
CA ASN A 248 3.99 -4.43 -3.14
C ASN A 248 4.70 -3.09 -3.46
N GLN A 249 6.03 -3.05 -3.44
CA GLN A 249 6.83 -1.84 -3.54
C GLN A 249 7.50 -1.78 -4.91
N VAL A 250 7.02 -0.92 -5.81
CA VAL A 250 7.56 -0.79 -7.18
C VAL A 250 9.08 -0.50 -7.22
N PHE A 251 9.61 0.11 -6.16
CA PHE A 251 11.04 0.41 -6.00
C PHE A 251 11.90 -0.73 -5.43
N LEU A 252 11.30 -1.80 -4.90
CA LEU A 252 12.07 -2.95 -4.38
C LEU A 252 12.27 -4.01 -5.46
N PRO A 253 13.45 -4.67 -5.53
CA PRO A 253 13.65 -5.79 -6.42
C PRO A 253 12.60 -6.88 -6.17
N ARG A 254 12.00 -7.42 -7.24
CA ARG A 254 10.86 -8.36 -7.16
C ARG A 254 11.17 -9.69 -6.45
N ASN A 255 12.45 -10.04 -6.31
CA ASN A 255 12.92 -11.19 -5.52
C ASN A 255 13.06 -10.90 -4.01
N VAL A 256 12.96 -9.64 -3.58
CA VAL A 256 12.96 -9.25 -2.16
C VAL A 256 11.57 -9.45 -1.59
N THR A 257 11.51 -10.13 -0.45
CA THR A 257 10.29 -10.26 0.35
C THR A 257 10.34 -9.28 1.51
N SER A 258 9.37 -8.35 1.60
CA SER A 258 9.45 -7.21 2.53
C SER A 258 9.29 -7.57 4.01
N GLY A 259 8.85 -8.79 4.33
CA GLY A 259 8.68 -9.24 5.72
C GLY A 259 7.50 -8.57 6.43
N CYS A 260 7.57 -8.47 7.75
CA CYS A 260 6.49 -8.01 8.61
C CYS A 260 6.43 -6.48 8.77
N VAL A 261 5.20 -5.97 8.79
CA VAL A 261 4.82 -4.62 9.23
C VAL A 261 3.96 -4.76 10.49
N ASP A 262 4.51 -4.33 11.63
CA ASP A 262 3.87 -4.47 12.95
C ASP A 262 2.92 -3.30 13.26
N GLY A 263 1.84 -3.58 14.00
CA GLY A 263 0.79 -2.61 14.33
C GLY A 263 0.84 -2.04 15.75
N MET A 264 0.41 -0.78 15.89
CA MET A 264 0.04 -0.07 17.13
C MET A 264 1.08 0.07 18.28
N ILE A 265 1.73 1.25 18.39
CA ILE A 265 2.10 1.86 19.69
C ILE A 265 1.93 3.39 19.61
N TRP A 266 1.38 3.99 20.67
CA TRP A 266 1.16 5.43 20.91
C TRP A 266 1.48 5.69 22.41
N PHE A 267 2.14 6.76 22.89
CA PHE A 267 2.48 8.07 22.31
C PHE A 267 3.50 8.88 23.18
N SER A 268 4.71 9.26 22.69
CA SER A 268 5.48 10.39 23.29
C SER A 268 6.60 10.98 22.41
N ASP A 269 6.25 11.62 21.29
CA ASP A 269 7.14 12.55 20.57
C ASP A 269 6.33 13.82 20.17
N PRO A 270 6.79 15.05 20.51
CA PRO A 270 6.08 16.29 20.18
C PRO A 270 6.12 16.68 18.68
N SER A 271 6.76 15.92 17.81
CA SER A 271 6.93 16.24 16.37
C SER A 271 5.83 15.74 15.43
N GLY A 272 4.94 14.84 15.88
CA GLY A 272 3.66 14.57 15.22
C GLY A 272 3.71 14.00 13.79
N LEU A 273 4.70 13.15 13.46
CA LEU A 273 4.88 12.60 12.11
C LEU A 273 5.10 11.08 12.11
N LEU A 274 4.04 10.29 11.99
CA LEU A 274 4.09 8.82 12.01
C LEU A 274 2.89 8.19 11.29
N LEU A 275 3.15 7.32 10.31
CA LEU A 275 2.18 6.46 9.63
C LEU A 275 2.88 5.15 9.24
N THR A 276 2.88 4.18 10.16
CA THR A 276 3.30 2.79 9.93
C THR A 276 2.46 1.87 10.80
N GLY A 277 1.96 0.77 10.25
CA GLY A 277 1.04 -0.15 10.93
C GLY A 277 -0.43 0.15 10.66
N GLU A 278 -0.89 1.39 10.90
CA GLU A 278 -2.30 1.78 10.70
C GLU A 278 -2.80 1.56 9.26
N ALA A 279 -1.96 1.71 8.23
CA ALA A 279 -2.36 1.48 6.83
C ALA A 279 -2.53 0.00 6.45
N ALA A 280 -1.66 -0.89 6.95
CA ALA A 280 -1.79 -2.34 6.73
C ALA A 280 -2.95 -2.93 7.55
N LEU A 281 -3.14 -2.39 8.76
CA LEU A 281 -4.27 -2.67 9.63
C LEU A 281 -5.58 -2.14 9.01
N ALA A 282 -5.58 -0.95 8.40
CA ALA A 282 -6.69 -0.42 7.63
C ALA A 282 -6.99 -1.22 6.36
N ALA A 283 -5.99 -1.78 5.68
CA ALA A 283 -6.21 -2.74 4.60
C ALA A 283 -6.84 -4.04 5.12
N SER A 284 -6.45 -4.52 6.32
CA SER A 284 -7.11 -5.63 7.01
C SER A 284 -8.55 -5.29 7.38
N TYR A 285 -8.83 -4.10 7.91
CA TYR A 285 -10.17 -3.68 8.31
C TYR A 285 -11.08 -3.33 7.13
N ALA A 286 -10.54 -2.80 6.03
CA ALA A 286 -11.24 -2.70 4.77
C ALA A 286 -11.57 -4.09 4.21
N ALA A 287 -10.63 -5.04 4.22
CA ALA A 287 -10.88 -6.43 3.83
C ALA A 287 -11.88 -7.16 4.75
N GLU A 288 -11.88 -6.85 6.05
CA GLU A 288 -12.85 -7.35 7.01
C GLU A 288 -14.25 -6.73 6.80
N ALA A 289 -14.34 -5.43 6.51
CA ALA A 289 -15.59 -4.75 6.16
C ALA A 289 -16.16 -5.23 4.81
N ILE A 290 -15.29 -5.52 3.83
CA ILE A 290 -15.62 -6.22 2.57
C ILE A 290 -16.28 -7.57 2.84
N MET A 291 -16.01 -8.22 3.97
CA MET A 291 -16.65 -9.48 4.37
C MET A 291 -17.73 -9.36 5.44
N LYS A 292 -17.98 -8.16 5.96
CA LYS A 292 -18.76 -7.91 7.18
C LYS A 292 -18.25 -8.68 8.43
N SER A 293 -16.93 -8.95 8.52
CA SER A 293 -16.27 -9.80 9.53
C SER A 293 -16.79 -9.59 10.96
N PRO A 294 -17.22 -10.66 11.68
CA PRO A 294 -17.60 -10.55 13.09
C PRO A 294 -16.46 -10.08 14.00
N GLY A 295 -15.20 -10.28 13.60
CA GLY A 295 -14.02 -9.84 14.34
C GLY A 295 -13.81 -8.32 14.32
N LEU A 296 -14.32 -7.64 13.28
CA LEU A 296 -14.33 -6.17 13.21
C LEU A 296 -15.37 -5.62 14.19
N ASP A 297 -16.60 -6.10 14.10
CA ASP A 297 -17.69 -5.69 15.00
C ASP A 297 -17.39 -6.01 16.47
N GLU A 298 -16.69 -7.12 16.74
CA GLU A 298 -16.27 -7.48 18.09
C GLU A 298 -15.13 -6.61 18.61
N ARG A 299 -14.12 -6.26 17.79
CA ARG A 299 -13.06 -5.32 18.17
C ARG A 299 -13.60 -3.92 18.44
N ILE A 300 -14.48 -3.42 17.57
CA ILE A 300 -15.17 -2.14 17.76
C ILE A 300 -15.94 -2.13 19.08
N ARG A 301 -16.66 -3.21 19.43
CA ARG A 301 -17.43 -3.31 20.69
C ARG A 301 -16.59 -3.60 21.93
N LYS A 302 -15.45 -4.27 21.82
CA LYS A 302 -14.50 -4.52 22.93
C LYS A 302 -13.59 -3.32 23.18
N SER A 303 -13.35 -2.50 22.16
CA SER A 303 -12.63 -1.23 22.27
C SER A 303 -13.34 -0.33 23.27
N LYS A 304 -12.64 0.03 24.35
CA LYS A 304 -13.09 1.10 25.27
C LYS A 304 -12.88 2.50 24.69
N SER A 305 -12.47 2.59 23.43
CA SER A 305 -12.13 3.81 22.74
C SER A 305 -12.84 3.91 21.38
N SER A 306 -13.89 3.12 21.14
CA SER A 306 -14.80 3.35 20.02
C SER A 306 -15.86 4.42 20.37
N GLU A 307 -16.26 5.18 19.37
CA GLU A 307 -17.23 6.28 19.47
C GLU A 307 -18.24 6.18 18.33
N GLU A 308 -19.53 6.13 18.66
CA GLU A 308 -20.58 6.36 17.66
C GLU A 308 -20.54 7.83 17.21
N ARG A 309 -20.60 8.06 15.91
CA ARG A 309 -20.56 9.38 15.29
C ARG A 309 -21.59 9.50 14.19
N ASP A 310 -22.17 10.68 14.06
CA ASP A 310 -22.93 11.05 12.88
C ASP A 310 -21.97 11.74 11.89
N VAL A 311 -21.92 11.27 10.65
CA VAL A 311 -21.15 11.91 9.57
C VAL A 311 -22.07 12.48 8.50
N TYR A 312 -21.68 13.59 7.90
CA TYR A 312 -22.40 14.19 6.78
C TYR A 312 -21.59 14.01 5.50
N ILE A 313 -22.20 13.40 4.49
CA ILE A 313 -21.60 13.13 3.19
C ILE A 313 -22.55 13.73 2.14
N ASN A 314 -22.07 14.73 1.41
CA ASN A 314 -22.89 15.52 0.47
C ASN A 314 -24.19 16.08 1.10
N GLY A 315 -24.13 16.44 2.38
CA GLY A 315 -25.28 16.94 3.16
C GLY A 315 -26.23 15.87 3.68
N ILE A 316 -26.04 14.59 3.31
CA ILE A 316 -26.81 13.45 3.81
C ILE A 316 -26.16 12.93 5.09
N LYS A 317 -26.97 12.67 6.11
CA LYS A 317 -26.54 12.17 7.42
C LYS A 317 -26.42 10.64 7.39
N PHE A 318 -25.26 10.10 7.74
CA PHE A 318 -25.02 8.67 7.89
C PHE A 318 -24.58 8.33 9.32
N PRO A 319 -25.04 7.20 9.89
CA PRO A 319 -24.46 6.65 11.11
C PRO A 319 -23.05 6.11 10.83
N ALA A 320 -22.13 6.31 11.76
CA ALA A 320 -20.78 5.79 11.69
C ALA A 320 -20.27 5.35 13.07
N VAL A 321 -19.26 4.48 13.08
CA VAL A 321 -18.52 4.13 14.29
C VAL A 321 -17.04 4.38 14.06
N TYR A 322 -16.45 5.18 14.93
CA TYR A 322 -15.03 5.49 14.96
C TYR A 322 -14.32 4.56 15.95
N SER A 323 -13.14 4.06 15.63
CA SER A 323 -12.25 3.40 16.59
C SER A 323 -11.02 4.25 16.86
N ASN A 324 -10.89 4.80 18.08
CA ASN A 324 -9.65 5.50 18.46
C ASN A 324 -8.45 4.55 18.57
N LEU A 325 -8.65 3.23 18.60
CA LEU A 325 -7.59 2.22 18.60
C LEU A 325 -6.93 2.13 17.21
N ASP A 326 -7.77 2.19 16.18
CA ASP A 326 -7.41 1.86 14.79
C ASP A 326 -7.36 3.09 13.86
N LYS A 327 -7.80 4.26 14.37
CA LYS A 327 -7.97 5.54 13.63
C LYS A 327 -8.87 5.44 12.39
N LEU A 328 -9.84 4.52 12.43
CA LEU A 328 -10.78 4.29 11.34
C LEU A 328 -12.21 4.65 11.71
N LEU A 329 -12.92 5.17 10.72
CA LEU A 329 -14.32 5.53 10.76
C LEU A 329 -15.08 4.64 9.77
N ILE A 330 -15.97 3.77 10.28
CA ILE A 330 -16.82 2.92 9.45
C ILE A 330 -18.18 3.59 9.36
N VAL A 331 -18.50 4.11 8.18
CA VAL A 331 -19.80 4.68 7.84
C VAL A 331 -20.70 3.55 7.37
N VAL A 332 -21.93 3.52 7.88
CA VAL A 332 -22.92 2.46 7.62
C VAL A 332 -24.09 3.05 6.84
N ASP A 333 -24.54 2.32 5.82
CA ASP A 333 -25.75 2.65 5.08
C ASP A 333 -26.98 2.50 6.01
N PRO A 334 -27.82 3.55 6.19
CA PRO A 334 -28.86 3.57 7.21
C PRO A 334 -30.05 2.65 6.88
N ASP A 335 -30.25 2.28 5.62
CA ASP A 335 -31.41 1.47 5.18
C ASP A 335 -31.09 -0.04 5.18
N THR A 336 -29.86 -0.40 4.79
CA THR A 336 -29.39 -1.78 4.67
C THR A 336 -28.54 -2.27 5.85
N TYR A 337 -28.05 -1.34 6.69
CA TYR A 337 -27.11 -1.60 7.78
C TYR A 337 -25.84 -2.33 7.32
N LEU A 338 -25.43 -2.10 6.07
CA LEU A 338 -24.17 -2.60 5.51
C LEU A 338 -23.10 -1.51 5.61
N PRO A 339 -21.81 -1.86 5.80
CA PRO A 339 -20.71 -0.91 5.64
C PRO A 339 -20.81 -0.21 4.29
N TYR A 340 -20.73 1.11 4.29
CA TYR A 340 -20.81 1.94 3.09
C TYR A 340 -19.45 2.54 2.76
N ILE A 341 -18.74 3.05 3.77
CA ILE A 341 -17.38 3.59 3.62
C ILE A 341 -16.53 3.15 4.82
N VAL A 342 -15.31 2.70 4.56
CA VAL A 342 -14.25 2.60 5.57
C VAL A 342 -13.26 3.74 5.35
N ARG A 343 -13.20 4.69 6.27
CA ARG A 343 -12.41 5.91 6.18
C ARG A 343 -11.24 5.90 7.15
N SER A 344 -10.03 6.19 6.66
CA SER A 344 -8.92 6.70 7.48
C SER A 344 -8.79 8.20 7.30
N GLU A 345 -8.50 8.93 8.38
CA GLU A 345 -8.26 10.38 8.37
C GLU A 345 -6.76 10.67 8.53
N GLU A 346 -6.21 11.64 7.81
CA GLU A 346 -4.82 12.06 7.96
C GLU A 346 -4.64 13.59 7.86
N GLN A 347 -3.50 14.06 8.38
CA GLN A 347 -3.08 15.46 8.28
C GLN A 347 -1.93 15.57 7.25
N HIS A 348 -2.27 15.63 5.97
CA HIS A 348 -1.26 15.64 4.91
C HIS A 348 -0.52 17.00 4.83
N PRO A 349 0.82 17.05 4.76
CA PRO A 349 1.60 18.30 4.80
C PRO A 349 1.27 19.33 3.71
N ILE A 350 0.72 18.90 2.56
CA ILE A 350 0.34 19.76 1.43
C ILE A 350 -1.18 19.85 1.27
N TYR A 351 -1.90 18.78 1.62
CA TYR A 351 -3.35 18.65 1.37
C TYR A 351 -4.19 18.90 2.64
N GLY A 352 -3.58 19.32 3.75
CA GLY A 352 -4.28 19.62 4.99
C GLY A 352 -5.01 18.39 5.54
N ASN A 353 -6.23 18.58 6.04
CA ASN A 353 -7.08 17.48 6.47
C ASN A 353 -7.57 16.69 5.24
N ALA A 354 -7.12 15.44 5.15
CA ALA A 354 -7.47 14.52 4.08
C ALA A 354 -8.08 13.23 4.62
N THR A 355 -8.82 12.52 3.79
CA THR A 355 -9.38 11.21 4.10
C THR A 355 -9.14 10.24 2.95
N LYS A 356 -8.88 8.98 3.29
CA LYS A 356 -8.86 7.87 2.34
C LYS A 356 -10.07 6.99 2.63
N ASP A 357 -11.01 6.99 1.71
CA ASP A 357 -12.35 6.42 1.85
C ASP A 357 -12.48 5.19 0.95
N VAL A 358 -12.58 4.00 1.53
CA VAL A 358 -12.91 2.77 0.80
C VAL A 358 -14.43 2.63 0.76
N TYR A 359 -15.04 3.02 -0.36
CA TYR A 359 -16.46 2.84 -0.67
C TYR A 359 -16.75 1.37 -1.00
N LEU A 360 -17.81 0.86 -0.38
CA LEU A 360 -18.28 -0.51 -0.50
C LEU A 360 -19.69 -0.49 -1.09
N SER A 361 -19.87 -1.06 -2.28
CA SER A 361 -21.12 -0.95 -3.02
C SER A 361 -21.44 -2.20 -3.85
N ASN A 362 -22.60 -2.18 -4.52
CA ASN A 362 -23.08 -3.28 -5.36
C ASN A 362 -23.14 -4.62 -4.61
N TYR A 363 -23.68 -4.59 -3.38
CA TYR A 363 -23.75 -5.76 -2.51
C TYR A 363 -24.59 -6.89 -3.14
N LYS A 364 -24.06 -8.12 -3.15
CA LYS A 364 -24.75 -9.33 -3.61
C LYS A 364 -24.68 -10.42 -2.55
N ASN A 365 -25.74 -11.23 -2.48
CA ASN A 365 -25.82 -12.34 -1.55
C ASN A 365 -25.06 -13.57 -2.09
N VAL A 366 -24.17 -14.13 -1.28
CA VAL A 366 -23.43 -15.37 -1.54
C VAL A 366 -23.51 -16.24 -0.29
N GLU A 367 -24.12 -17.42 -0.41
CA GLU A 367 -24.36 -18.37 0.70
C GLU A 367 -24.98 -17.72 1.97
N GLY A 368 -25.89 -16.76 1.77
CA GLY A 368 -26.59 -16.04 2.84
C GLY A 368 -25.92 -14.74 3.31
N ILE A 369 -24.68 -14.46 2.91
CA ILE A 369 -23.94 -13.25 3.29
C ILE A 369 -23.96 -12.22 2.15
N ASN A 370 -24.19 -10.94 2.48
CA ASN A 370 -24.07 -9.84 1.53
C ASN A 370 -22.61 -9.35 1.48
N PHE A 371 -21.96 -9.53 0.34
CA PHE A 371 -20.62 -9.00 0.06
C PHE A 371 -20.71 -7.87 -0.97
N PRO A 372 -19.96 -6.76 -0.82
CA PRO A 372 -19.86 -5.75 -1.86
C PRO A 372 -19.27 -6.41 -3.11
N HIS A 373 -19.65 -5.95 -4.29
CA HIS A 373 -19.01 -6.37 -5.54
C HIS A 373 -18.35 -5.23 -6.30
N THR A 374 -18.43 -4.01 -5.79
CA THR A 374 -17.73 -2.84 -6.32
C THR A 374 -17.03 -2.14 -5.16
N ILE A 375 -15.72 -1.98 -5.28
CA ILE A 375 -14.84 -1.34 -4.30
C ILE A 375 -14.23 -0.11 -4.96
N GLN A 376 -14.42 1.06 -4.35
CA GLN A 376 -13.77 2.29 -4.81
C GLN A 376 -12.98 2.91 -3.66
N THR A 377 -11.66 3.05 -3.82
CA THR A 377 -10.82 3.80 -2.90
C THR A 377 -10.77 5.24 -3.38
N ILE A 378 -11.21 6.21 -2.58
CA ILE A 378 -11.25 7.64 -2.93
C ILE A 378 -10.37 8.42 -1.95
N TYR A 379 -9.52 9.31 -2.47
CA TYR A 379 -8.77 10.27 -1.68
C TYR A 379 -9.44 11.64 -1.72
N ASN A 380 -9.87 12.11 -0.56
CA ASN A 380 -10.56 13.38 -0.38
C ASN A 380 -9.68 14.35 0.41
N SER A 381 -9.66 15.62 0.02
CA SER A 381 -9.14 16.70 0.86
C SER A 381 -10.08 17.89 0.84
N SER A 382 -10.55 18.30 2.01
CA SER A 382 -11.39 19.49 2.17
C SER A 382 -10.60 20.78 1.92
N SER A 383 -9.30 20.79 2.27
CA SER A 383 -8.43 21.95 2.07
C SER A 383 -8.11 22.22 0.60
N GLN A 384 -8.13 21.18 -0.24
CA GLN A 384 -7.76 21.26 -1.67
C GLN A 384 -8.94 21.01 -2.64
N ARG A 385 -10.15 20.79 -2.11
CA ARG A 385 -11.34 20.32 -2.87
C ARG A 385 -11.07 19.06 -3.71
N LEU A 386 -10.11 18.23 -3.30
CA LEU A 386 -9.77 16.97 -3.97
C LEU A 386 -10.82 15.90 -3.66
N ASN A 387 -11.17 15.13 -4.69
CA ASN A 387 -12.03 13.95 -4.63
C ASN A 387 -11.60 13.03 -5.79
N VAL A 388 -10.51 12.29 -5.57
CA VAL A 388 -9.83 11.49 -6.61
C VAL A 388 -10.04 10.02 -6.34
N VAL A 389 -10.58 9.28 -7.31
CA VAL A 389 -10.66 7.82 -7.25
C VAL A 389 -9.25 7.25 -7.45
N LEU A 390 -8.73 6.59 -6.43
CA LEU A 390 -7.41 5.93 -6.42
C LEU A 390 -7.46 4.49 -6.92
N GLU A 391 -8.52 3.74 -6.58
CA GLU A 391 -8.78 2.39 -7.09
C GLU A 391 -10.29 2.29 -7.36
N ASP A 392 -10.69 1.61 -8.44
CA ASP A 392 -12.09 1.20 -8.70
C ASP A 392 -12.09 -0.21 -9.28
N PHE A 393 -12.53 -1.22 -8.53
CA PHE A 393 -12.55 -2.58 -9.04
C PHE A 393 -13.82 -3.36 -8.69
N VAL A 394 -14.14 -4.30 -9.58
CA VAL A 394 -15.29 -5.19 -9.46
C VAL A 394 -14.84 -6.57 -9.01
N ILE A 395 -15.53 -7.12 -8.01
CA ILE A 395 -15.29 -8.47 -7.51
C ILE A 395 -16.00 -9.45 -8.46
N ASP A 396 -15.22 -10.19 -9.24
CA ASP A 396 -15.72 -11.13 -10.26
C ASP A 396 -16.38 -12.37 -9.62
N ARG A 397 -15.74 -12.96 -8.59
CA ARG A 397 -16.29 -14.14 -7.90
C ARG A 397 -15.90 -14.25 -6.43
N ILE A 398 -16.89 -14.56 -5.60
CA ILE A 398 -16.73 -14.94 -4.20
C ILE A 398 -17.13 -16.40 -4.07
N ASN A 399 -16.20 -17.26 -3.62
CA ASN A 399 -16.45 -18.67 -3.34
C ASN A 399 -16.40 -18.90 -1.83
N ALA A 400 -17.57 -18.92 -1.19
CA ALA A 400 -17.72 -19.44 0.16
C ALA A 400 -17.86 -20.97 0.12
N THR A 401 -16.93 -21.72 0.72
CA THR A 401 -17.05 -23.18 0.86
C THR A 401 -17.54 -23.62 2.24
N THR A 402 -17.72 -22.66 3.16
CA THR A 402 -18.28 -22.87 4.50
C THR A 402 -19.75 -22.45 4.56
N LYS A 403 -20.55 -23.15 5.37
CA LYS A 403 -21.90 -22.68 5.76
C LYS A 403 -21.79 -21.80 6.99
N PHE A 404 -22.01 -20.51 6.81
CA PHE A 404 -22.14 -19.58 7.92
C PHE A 404 -23.40 -19.88 8.73
N ARG A 405 -23.34 -19.67 10.05
CA ARG A 405 -24.56 -19.74 10.87
C ARG A 405 -25.45 -18.54 10.51
N HIS A 406 -26.77 -18.69 10.62
CA HIS A 406 -27.71 -17.56 10.43
C HIS A 406 -27.40 -16.39 11.38
N ASN A 407 -26.81 -16.71 12.55
CA ASN A 407 -26.38 -15.78 13.58
C ASN A 407 -24.87 -15.47 13.54
N PHE A 408 -24.18 -15.71 12.41
CA PHE A 408 -22.74 -15.49 12.27
C PHE A 408 -22.35 -14.01 12.49
N PHE A 409 -23.26 -13.08 12.21
CA PHE A 409 -23.12 -11.65 12.46
C PHE A 409 -23.94 -11.16 13.68
N ASP A 410 -24.54 -12.06 14.47
CA ASP A 410 -25.35 -11.66 15.62
C ASP A 410 -24.48 -11.30 16.82
N LEU A 411 -24.97 -10.34 17.61
CA LEU A 411 -24.23 -9.74 18.72
C LEU A 411 -24.23 -10.65 19.96
N VAL A 412 -23.08 -11.21 20.34
CA VAL A 412 -22.91 -12.02 21.58
C VAL A 412 -22.59 -11.12 22.81
N PRO A 413 -23.03 -11.44 24.05
CA PRO A 413 -22.97 -10.52 25.21
C PRO A 413 -21.60 -10.29 25.87
N HIS A 414 -21.51 -9.19 26.64
CA HIS A 414 -20.30 -8.58 27.24
C HIS A 414 -19.42 -9.42 28.20
N GLY A 415 -18.09 -9.24 28.09
CA GLY A 415 -17.27 -8.80 29.25
C GLY A 415 -15.95 -9.54 29.59
N GLN A 416 -14.79 -9.09 29.08
CA GLN A 416 -13.45 -9.25 29.71
C GLN A 416 -12.37 -8.32 29.07
N LYS A 417 -11.19 -8.15 29.71
CA LYS A 417 -10.10 -7.17 29.37
C LYS A 417 -8.69 -7.80 29.42
N VAL A 418 -7.72 -7.27 28.65
CA VAL A 418 -6.26 -7.59 28.69
C VAL A 418 -5.40 -6.33 28.37
N ASN A 419 -4.11 -6.28 28.77
CA ASN A 419 -3.15 -5.15 28.65
C ASN A 419 -1.71 -5.64 28.27
N ILE A 420 -0.90 -4.87 27.49
CA ILE A 420 0.52 -5.18 27.08
C ILE A 420 1.38 -3.86 26.98
N SER A 421 2.73 -3.93 26.88
CA SER A 421 3.74 -2.84 27.06
C SER A 421 4.87 -2.71 25.97
N GLU A 422 5.68 -1.63 26.02
CA GLU A 422 6.52 -1.05 24.93
C GLU A 422 8.02 -1.50 24.76
N ARG A 423 8.74 -0.94 23.75
CA ARG A 423 10.14 -1.25 23.31
C ARG A 423 10.93 0.01 22.78
N PRO A 424 12.17 -0.02 22.18
CA PRO A 424 13.22 1.00 22.39
C PRO A 424 13.55 1.92 21.17
N PRO A 425 14.42 2.95 21.31
CA PRO A 425 14.56 4.04 20.32
C PRO A 425 15.62 3.80 19.21
N GLY A 426 15.44 4.45 18.05
CA GLY A 426 16.54 4.67 17.09
C GLY A 426 16.22 4.88 15.60
N VAL A 427 14.97 4.70 15.14
CA VAL A 427 14.63 4.72 13.69
C VAL A 427 13.38 5.59 13.43
N PRO A 428 13.40 6.56 12.48
CA PRO A 428 12.23 7.37 12.13
C PRO A 428 11.19 6.60 11.29
N SER A 429 9.90 6.82 11.56
CA SER A 429 8.80 5.91 11.20
C SER A 429 7.60 6.62 10.51
N GLY A 430 7.90 7.56 9.61
CA GLY A 430 6.91 8.39 8.89
C GLY A 430 6.68 8.03 7.41
N LEU A 431 6.80 6.75 7.01
CA LEU A 431 6.75 6.34 5.60
C LEU A 431 5.94 5.04 5.37
N VAL A 432 5.15 5.05 4.29
CA VAL A 432 4.42 3.94 3.64
C VAL A 432 2.97 3.70 4.12
N ALA A 433 2.03 4.18 3.28
CA ALA A 433 0.68 3.67 3.16
C ALA A 433 0.43 3.22 1.69
N ASP A 434 -0.40 2.19 1.50
CA ASP A 434 -0.54 1.54 0.19
C ASP A 434 -1.22 2.46 -0.86
N TYR A 435 -0.80 2.35 -2.13
CA TYR A 435 -1.11 3.26 -3.24
C TYR A 435 -0.59 4.70 -3.15
N SER A 436 0.43 4.94 -2.31
CA SER A 436 1.23 6.17 -2.36
C SER A 436 2.72 5.91 -2.57
N THR A 437 3.18 4.66 -2.63
CA THR A 437 4.57 4.19 -2.81
C THR A 437 5.06 4.37 -4.26
N SER A 438 4.77 5.54 -4.81
CA SER A 438 4.38 5.70 -6.21
C SER A 438 4.23 7.18 -6.59
N LEU A 439 3.65 8.02 -5.71
CA LEU A 439 3.85 9.49 -5.78
C LEU A 439 4.60 10.02 -4.55
N LEU A 440 4.82 9.18 -3.55
CA LEU A 440 5.60 9.48 -2.36
C LEU A 440 6.86 8.63 -2.35
N GLY A 441 7.99 9.31 -2.52
CA GLY A 441 9.31 8.72 -2.34
C GLY A 441 9.83 7.95 -3.54
N SER A 442 10.26 8.69 -4.56
CA SER A 442 11.56 8.34 -5.17
C SER A 442 12.57 8.08 -4.03
N PRO A 443 13.56 7.19 -4.20
CA PRO A 443 14.66 7.05 -3.25
C PRO A 443 15.59 8.27 -3.32
N VAL A 444 15.03 9.44 -3.00
CA VAL A 444 15.70 10.71 -2.77
C VAL A 444 16.71 10.46 -1.67
N ARG A 445 17.95 10.24 -2.07
CA ARG A 445 19.05 10.16 -1.14
C ARG A 445 19.09 11.49 -0.40
N ASN A 446 19.32 11.45 0.91
CA ASN A 446 19.62 12.67 1.63
C ASN A 446 21.00 13.16 1.15
N VAL A 447 21.02 14.09 0.20
CA VAL A 447 22.24 14.58 -0.46
C VAL A 447 22.80 15.74 0.36
N SER A 448 24.04 15.60 0.82
CA SER A 448 24.76 16.69 1.47
C SER A 448 25.13 17.79 0.47
N VAL A 449 25.31 19.02 0.96
CA VAL A 449 25.71 20.19 0.17
C VAL A 449 26.94 19.94 -0.71
N ASP A 450 27.87 19.10 -0.23
CA ASP A 450 29.13 18.79 -0.93
C ASP A 450 28.97 17.76 -2.06
N ALA A 451 27.82 17.09 -2.15
CA ALA A 451 27.48 16.16 -3.23
C ALA A 451 26.64 16.81 -4.36
N LEU A 452 26.11 18.03 -4.13
CA LEU A 452 25.42 18.80 -5.17
C LEU A 452 26.40 19.34 -6.22
N LYS A 453 26.14 19.00 -7.49
CA LYS A 453 26.90 19.51 -8.65
C LYS A 453 26.13 20.66 -9.29
N SER A 454 26.81 21.55 -10.01
CA SER A 454 26.15 22.57 -10.82
C SER A 454 26.83 22.76 -12.17
N ALA A 455 26.04 22.92 -13.23
CA ALA A 455 26.49 23.43 -14.52
C ALA A 455 26.00 24.87 -14.72
N ARG A 456 26.64 25.61 -15.64
CA ARG A 456 26.19 26.95 -16.05
C ARG A 456 26.35 27.10 -17.57
N PRO A 457 25.40 27.73 -18.27
CA PRO A 457 25.63 28.20 -19.62
C PRO A 457 26.81 29.18 -19.66
N THR A 458 27.60 29.15 -20.74
CA THR A 458 28.71 30.10 -20.95
C THR A 458 28.24 31.54 -21.09
N ASP A 459 27.05 31.73 -21.64
CA ASP A 459 26.59 33.02 -22.15
C ASP A 459 25.83 33.84 -21.09
N LEU A 460 25.34 33.20 -20.03
CA LEU A 460 24.56 33.85 -18.97
C LEU A 460 24.90 33.26 -17.59
N LEU A 461 25.99 33.75 -17.00
CA LEU A 461 26.59 33.26 -15.75
C LEU A 461 25.69 33.40 -14.50
N GLN A 462 24.57 34.12 -14.62
CA GLN A 462 23.53 34.26 -13.59
C GLN A 462 22.69 32.97 -13.42
N LEU A 463 22.73 32.06 -14.40
CA LEU A 463 22.04 30.78 -14.34
C LEU A 463 22.94 29.70 -13.76
N HIS A 464 22.43 29.00 -12.75
CA HIS A 464 23.06 27.81 -12.17
C HIS A 464 22.08 26.64 -12.29
N TRP A 465 22.39 25.67 -13.15
CA TRP A 465 21.65 24.41 -13.28
C TRP A 465 22.19 23.45 -12.22
N LEU A 466 21.48 23.37 -11.10
CA LEU A 466 21.87 22.59 -9.93
C LEU A 466 21.41 21.15 -10.12
N ILE A 467 22.36 20.22 -10.19
CA ILE A 467 22.11 18.80 -10.41
C ILE A 467 21.98 18.13 -9.04
N LEU A 468 20.76 17.72 -8.70
CA LEU A 468 20.45 17.05 -7.44
C LEU A 468 20.63 15.54 -7.58
N ASP A 469 20.23 14.98 -8.72
CA ASP A 469 20.43 13.58 -9.09
C ASP A 469 20.80 13.45 -10.58
N ASP A 470 21.89 12.73 -10.83
CA ASP A 470 22.37 12.29 -12.15
C ASP A 470 22.70 10.80 -12.19
N SER A 471 22.12 10.01 -11.27
CA SER A 471 22.27 8.55 -11.24
C SER A 471 21.47 7.80 -12.31
N HIS A 472 20.50 8.47 -12.94
CA HIS A 472 19.75 8.01 -14.12
C HIS A 472 19.32 9.21 -14.98
N ASP A 473 18.88 8.95 -16.22
CA ASP A 473 18.53 9.98 -17.21
C ASP A 473 17.41 10.93 -16.74
N LEU A 474 16.42 10.39 -16.03
CA LEU A 474 15.32 11.16 -15.40
C LEU A 474 15.67 11.73 -14.01
N GLY A 475 16.94 11.75 -13.59
CA GLY A 475 17.31 12.36 -12.30
C GLY A 475 17.00 13.87 -12.25
N PHE A 476 16.83 14.44 -11.05
CA PHE A 476 16.34 15.81 -10.85
C PHE A 476 17.42 16.90 -10.97
N LYS A 477 17.06 18.02 -11.62
CA LYS A 477 17.84 19.27 -11.68
C LYS A 477 16.93 20.47 -11.38
N GLN A 478 17.50 21.57 -10.88
CA GLN A 478 16.80 22.83 -10.63
C GLN A 478 17.50 23.99 -11.32
N LEU A 479 16.76 24.98 -11.80
CA LEU A 479 17.34 26.26 -12.21
C LEU A 479 17.37 27.24 -11.03
N VAL A 480 18.56 27.66 -10.63
CA VAL A 480 18.76 28.79 -9.72
C VAL A 480 19.12 30.03 -10.56
N ILE A 481 18.35 31.10 -10.41
CA ILE A 481 18.53 32.37 -11.10
C ILE A 481 19.05 33.40 -10.11
N GLU A 482 20.27 33.89 -10.35
CA GLU A 482 20.94 34.88 -9.52
C GLU A 482 20.72 36.31 -10.05
N PHE A 483 19.93 37.09 -9.31
CA PHE A 483 19.84 38.55 -9.49
C PHE A 483 20.81 39.27 -8.54
N GLU A 484 21.04 40.57 -8.74
CA GLU A 484 21.93 41.39 -7.91
C GLU A 484 21.63 41.29 -6.41
N THR A 485 20.35 41.36 -6.02
CA THR A 485 19.88 41.33 -4.62
C THR A 485 19.15 40.05 -4.23
N GLU A 486 18.62 39.31 -5.21
CA GLU A 486 17.63 38.25 -5.00
C GLU A 486 18.07 36.93 -5.63
N VAL A 487 17.52 35.82 -5.15
CA VAL A 487 17.70 34.51 -5.78
C VAL A 487 16.33 33.85 -5.94
N VAL A 488 16.05 33.41 -7.17
CA VAL A 488 14.91 32.53 -7.48
C VAL A 488 15.42 31.11 -7.60
N VAL A 489 14.72 30.16 -6.99
CA VAL A 489 14.90 28.72 -7.25
C VAL A 489 13.67 28.22 -8.00
N CYS A 490 13.87 27.60 -9.16
CA CYS A 490 12.80 26.96 -9.94
C CYS A 490 12.70 25.49 -9.52
N ASP A 491 11.46 25.02 -9.34
CA ASP A 491 11.10 23.83 -8.55
C ASP A 491 11.66 23.82 -7.12
N ALA A 492 11.17 22.88 -6.33
CA ALA A 492 11.57 22.58 -4.96
C ALA A 492 11.22 21.11 -4.67
N PRO A 493 12.01 20.15 -5.20
CA PRO A 493 11.80 18.75 -4.91
C PRO A 493 12.04 18.48 -3.41
N PRO A 494 11.34 17.48 -2.83
CA PRO A 494 11.35 17.24 -1.39
C PRO A 494 12.74 16.79 -0.91
N PHE A 495 13.01 16.95 0.38
CA PHE A 495 14.24 16.56 1.08
C PHE A 495 15.54 17.31 0.69
N TRP A 496 15.68 17.80 -0.55
CA TRP A 496 16.88 18.52 -0.99
C TRP A 496 16.90 20.02 -0.62
N SER A 497 15.76 20.59 -0.28
CA SER A 497 15.57 22.06 -0.16
C SER A 497 16.55 22.72 0.84
N GLU A 498 16.86 22.08 1.97
CA GLU A 498 17.88 22.57 2.90
C GLU A 498 19.29 22.56 2.31
N ALA A 499 19.67 21.47 1.63
CA ALA A 499 20.99 21.34 0.99
C ALA A 499 21.16 22.37 -0.14
N VAL A 500 20.11 22.61 -0.93
CA VAL A 500 20.06 23.64 -1.97
C VAL A 500 20.20 25.04 -1.37
N MET A 501 19.46 25.38 -0.31
CA MET A 501 19.59 26.67 0.39
C MET A 501 21.00 26.88 0.96
N GLN A 502 21.61 25.82 1.53
CA GLN A 502 22.98 25.87 2.02
C GLN A 502 24.01 26.01 0.87
N TRP A 503 23.79 25.33 -0.27
CA TRP A 503 24.63 25.45 -1.47
C TRP A 503 24.57 26.88 -2.03
N ILE A 504 23.39 27.48 -2.13
CA ILE A 504 23.20 28.88 -2.56
C ILE A 504 23.92 29.83 -1.61
N LYS A 505 23.77 29.63 -0.29
CA LYS A 505 24.49 30.43 0.71
C LYS A 505 26.02 30.29 0.61
N LYS A 506 26.52 29.09 0.29
CA LYS A 506 27.96 28.77 0.17
C LYS A 506 28.59 29.33 -1.12
N ASN A 507 27.89 29.24 -2.25
CA ASN A 507 28.45 29.52 -3.58
C ASN A 507 28.01 30.87 -4.18
N ILE A 508 26.81 31.34 -3.85
CA ILE A 508 26.24 32.62 -4.32
C ILE A 508 26.32 33.70 -3.21
N GLY A 509 26.35 33.30 -1.94
CA GLY A 509 26.45 34.23 -0.81
C GLY A 509 25.17 34.99 -0.46
N LYS A 510 24.05 34.64 -1.11
CA LYS A 510 22.73 35.26 -0.95
C LYS A 510 21.75 34.31 -0.22
N LYS A 511 20.59 34.82 0.17
CA LYS A 511 19.44 34.01 0.60
C LYS A 511 18.50 33.78 -0.59
N VAL A 512 17.80 32.65 -0.58
CA VAL A 512 16.66 32.44 -1.49
C VAL A 512 15.58 33.46 -1.13
N THR A 513 15.11 34.20 -2.14
CA THR A 513 14.04 35.20 -1.99
C THR A 513 12.72 34.66 -2.55
N TYR A 514 12.81 33.88 -3.61
CA TYR A 514 11.66 33.33 -4.30
C TYR A 514 11.84 31.85 -4.64
N VAL A 515 10.73 31.11 -4.60
CA VAL A 515 10.63 29.75 -5.15
C VAL A 515 9.56 29.75 -6.23
N ALA A 516 9.84 29.14 -7.37
CA ALA A 516 8.96 29.11 -8.53
C ALA A 516 8.72 27.64 -8.92
N PRO A 517 7.76 26.95 -8.30
CA PRO A 517 7.40 25.59 -8.69
C PRO A 517 6.81 25.61 -10.11
N SER A 518 7.31 24.74 -10.99
CA SER A 518 6.79 24.61 -12.35
C SER A 518 5.31 24.19 -12.34
N HIS A 519 4.93 23.26 -11.45
CA HIS A 519 3.58 22.73 -11.29
C HIS A 519 3.39 22.11 -9.89
N HIS A 520 2.23 21.47 -9.60
CA HIS A 520 1.85 21.04 -8.25
C HIS A 520 2.35 19.66 -7.81
N HIS A 521 2.93 18.84 -8.71
CA HIS A 521 3.36 17.48 -8.37
C HIS A 521 4.38 17.50 -7.22
N ARG A 522 4.29 16.51 -6.31
CA ARG A 522 5.01 16.55 -5.03
C ARG A 522 6.53 16.41 -5.21
N ASP A 523 6.98 15.74 -6.24
CA ASP A 523 8.37 15.63 -6.64
C ASP A 523 8.94 16.94 -7.22
N HIS A 524 8.12 17.88 -7.69
CA HIS A 524 8.57 19.24 -8.06
C HIS A 524 8.28 20.30 -6.99
N GLY A 525 7.22 20.12 -6.20
CA GLY A 525 6.71 21.11 -5.24
C GLY A 525 6.86 20.77 -3.76
N GLY A 526 7.24 19.54 -3.42
CA GLY A 526 7.15 19.02 -2.04
C GLY A 526 8.10 19.67 -1.02
N GLY A 527 9.16 20.33 -1.49
CA GLY A 527 10.12 21.09 -0.69
C GLY A 527 9.78 22.58 -0.53
N VAL A 528 8.75 23.10 -1.20
CA VAL A 528 8.37 24.54 -1.14
C VAL A 528 8.18 25.02 0.30
N VAL A 529 7.65 24.17 1.18
CA VAL A 529 7.44 24.48 2.61
C VAL A 529 8.72 24.89 3.34
N ASP A 530 9.89 24.36 2.95
CA ASP A 530 11.16 24.69 3.60
C ASP A 530 11.65 26.08 3.17
N TYR A 531 11.47 26.44 1.89
CA TYR A 531 11.74 27.79 1.38
C TYR A 531 10.79 28.83 1.99
N VAL A 532 9.50 28.53 2.13
CA VAL A 532 8.53 29.39 2.83
C VAL A 532 8.95 29.61 4.28
N ARG A 533 9.34 28.54 4.99
CA ARG A 533 9.84 28.62 6.37
C ARG A 533 11.13 29.45 6.49
N ALA A 534 11.96 29.46 5.44
CA ALA A 534 13.14 30.32 5.33
C ALA A 534 12.83 31.79 4.96
N GLY A 535 11.56 32.12 4.66
CA GLY A 535 11.07 33.46 4.34
C GLY A 535 11.00 33.79 2.84
N ALA A 536 11.11 32.79 1.95
CA ALA A 536 10.91 32.99 0.52
C ALA A 536 9.43 33.11 0.15
N LYS A 537 9.12 33.86 -0.90
CA LYS A 537 7.77 33.93 -1.50
C LYS A 537 7.65 32.97 -2.68
N LEU A 538 6.45 32.50 -2.98
CA LEU A 538 6.21 31.71 -4.18
C LEU A 538 5.91 32.61 -5.37
N ILE A 539 6.47 32.32 -6.54
CA ILE A 539 6.07 32.88 -7.83
C ILE A 539 5.20 31.81 -8.52
N ILE A 540 3.89 32.04 -8.61
CA ILE A 540 2.89 31.05 -9.06
C ILE A 540 1.81 31.68 -9.96
N PRO A 541 1.14 30.90 -10.83
CA PRO A 541 0.01 31.44 -11.59
C PRO A 541 -1.17 31.75 -10.65
N GLU A 542 -1.98 32.76 -10.97
CA GLU A 542 -3.11 33.21 -10.14
C GLU A 542 -4.08 32.08 -9.79
N MET A 543 -4.31 31.16 -10.74
CA MET A 543 -5.17 30.00 -10.54
C MET A 543 -4.65 29.05 -9.45
N ALA A 544 -3.34 28.99 -9.21
CA ALA A 544 -2.68 28.11 -8.25
C ALA A 544 -2.67 28.67 -6.81
N MET A 545 -3.15 29.90 -6.59
CA MET A 545 -3.19 30.50 -5.25
C MET A 545 -3.94 29.64 -4.23
N ASP A 546 -5.10 29.08 -4.59
CA ASP A 546 -5.90 28.23 -3.71
C ASP A 546 -5.09 27.01 -3.23
N TYR A 547 -4.31 26.38 -4.13
CA TYR A 547 -3.50 25.21 -3.81
C TYR A 547 -2.38 25.53 -2.82
N TRP A 548 -1.59 26.55 -3.12
CA TRP A 548 -0.43 26.92 -2.31
C TRP A 548 -0.78 27.66 -1.00
N SER A 549 -2.01 28.17 -0.88
CA SER A 549 -2.53 28.77 0.36
C SER A 549 -2.68 27.78 1.52
N SER A 550 -2.56 26.46 1.27
CA SER A 550 -2.50 25.45 2.32
C SER A 550 -1.22 25.54 3.17
N ILE A 551 -0.13 26.10 2.63
CA ILE A 551 1.16 26.19 3.33
C ILE A 551 1.15 27.36 4.32
N PRO A 552 1.29 27.12 5.65
CA PRO A 552 1.22 28.18 6.64
C PRO A 552 2.31 29.24 6.44
N GLY A 553 1.89 30.51 6.32
CA GLY A 553 2.80 31.65 6.14
C GLY A 553 3.28 31.88 4.71
N ALA A 554 2.80 31.11 3.73
CA ALA A 554 3.09 31.36 2.32
C ALA A 554 2.67 32.77 1.89
N GLN A 555 3.51 33.38 1.04
CA GLN A 555 3.26 34.67 0.41
C GLN A 555 3.46 34.51 -1.09
N PHE A 556 2.63 35.18 -1.89
CA PHE A 556 2.55 34.96 -3.33
C PHE A 556 2.96 36.20 -4.12
N ILE A 557 3.65 35.94 -5.23
CA ILE A 557 3.75 36.80 -6.39
C ILE A 557 3.01 36.05 -7.51
N THR A 558 2.01 36.69 -8.10
CA THR A 558 1.08 36.02 -8.99
C THR A 558 1.15 36.54 -10.42
N PHE A 559 0.85 35.67 -11.38
CA PHE A 559 0.80 36.00 -12.80
C PHE A 559 -0.28 35.23 -13.54
N ASN A 560 -0.61 35.66 -14.76
CA ASN A 560 -1.52 34.94 -15.65
C ASN A 560 -1.03 35.05 -17.10
N GLN A 561 -1.72 34.37 -18.00
CA GLN A 561 -1.38 34.26 -19.43
C GLN A 561 -1.16 35.61 -20.13
N THR A 562 -1.95 36.61 -19.77
CA THR A 562 -1.88 37.97 -20.34
C THR A 562 -0.89 38.87 -19.61
N HIS A 563 -0.58 38.57 -18.34
CA HIS A 563 0.30 39.35 -17.47
C HIS A 563 1.32 38.41 -16.80
N PRO A 564 2.38 37.97 -17.51
CA PRO A 564 3.46 37.16 -16.93
C PRO A 564 4.22 37.96 -15.87
N TYR A 565 4.75 37.28 -14.85
CA TYR A 565 5.65 37.93 -13.89
C TYR A 565 7.03 38.09 -14.51
N VAL A 566 7.69 39.23 -14.27
CA VAL A 566 9.02 39.53 -14.82
C VAL A 566 9.94 40.05 -13.73
N GLN A 567 10.88 39.20 -13.28
CA GLN A 567 11.97 39.59 -12.39
C GLN A 567 13.16 40.06 -13.23
N ARG A 568 13.78 41.20 -12.91
CA ARG A 568 14.91 41.75 -13.68
C ARG A 568 15.76 42.73 -12.88
N ASP A 569 17.07 42.71 -13.13
CA ASP A 569 18.05 43.64 -12.56
C ASP A 569 18.79 44.42 -13.66
N ASN A 570 20.10 44.65 -13.55
CA ASN A 570 20.93 45.25 -14.60
C ASN A 570 21.58 44.24 -15.57
N LYS A 571 21.49 42.93 -15.30
CA LYS A 571 22.22 41.85 -16.00
C LYS A 571 21.29 40.85 -16.66
N VAL A 572 20.21 40.47 -15.98
CA VAL A 572 19.33 39.37 -16.37
C VAL A 572 17.85 39.75 -16.23
N GLN A 573 16.99 39.11 -17.03
CA GLN A 573 15.54 39.13 -16.86
C GLN A 573 14.98 37.70 -16.95
N ALA A 574 14.06 37.35 -16.06
CA ALA A 574 13.32 36.09 -16.05
C ALA A 574 11.81 36.36 -16.15
N TRP A 575 11.17 35.69 -17.10
CA TRP A 575 9.74 35.74 -17.41
C TRP A 575 9.09 34.44 -16.98
N PHE A 576 8.11 34.50 -16.09
CA PHE A 576 7.34 33.36 -15.59
C PHE A 576 6.02 33.30 -16.34
N ASN A 577 5.79 32.20 -17.08
CA ASN A 577 4.74 32.10 -18.09
C ASN A 577 3.80 30.93 -17.78
N TRP A 578 2.51 31.14 -18.03
CA TRP A 578 1.42 30.18 -17.87
C TRP A 578 0.42 30.41 -19.01
N ALA A 579 -0.38 29.41 -19.38
CA ALA A 579 -1.51 29.57 -20.30
C ALA A 579 -2.63 28.60 -19.95
N ASP A 580 -3.88 28.99 -20.26
CA ASP A 580 -5.07 28.15 -20.07
C ASP A 580 -5.07 26.86 -20.92
N GLN A 581 -4.30 26.84 -22.02
CA GLN A 581 -4.10 25.68 -22.90
C GLN A 581 -2.71 25.02 -22.73
N ALA A 582 -1.96 25.38 -21.68
CA ALA A 582 -0.64 24.80 -21.42
C ALA A 582 -0.71 23.25 -21.28
N PRO A 583 0.41 22.53 -21.51
CA PRO A 583 0.57 21.17 -21.00
C PRO A 583 0.18 21.15 -19.53
N ASN A 584 -0.60 20.17 -19.06
CA ASN A 584 -1.15 20.19 -17.68
C ASN A 584 -1.81 21.54 -17.33
N ALA A 585 -2.75 21.98 -18.18
CA ALA A 585 -3.53 23.24 -18.12
C ALA A 585 -4.17 23.61 -16.77
N ALA A 586 -4.09 22.72 -15.76
CA ALA A 586 -4.56 22.92 -14.41
C ALA A 586 -3.49 23.47 -13.44
N ASP A 587 -2.21 23.59 -13.81
CA ASP A 587 -1.16 24.09 -12.88
C ASP A 587 0.21 24.50 -13.48
N TRP A 588 0.53 24.12 -14.72
CA TRP A 588 1.93 24.13 -15.19
C TRP A 588 2.47 25.43 -15.81
N THR A 589 3.76 25.68 -15.59
CA THR A 589 4.47 26.90 -15.97
C THR A 589 5.90 26.64 -16.46
N TYR A 590 6.42 27.56 -17.28
CA TYR A 590 7.84 27.59 -17.67
C TYR A 590 8.44 28.98 -17.45
N VAL A 591 9.77 29.01 -17.27
CA VAL A 591 10.52 30.23 -17.02
C VAL A 591 11.48 30.50 -18.17
N MET A 592 11.28 31.60 -18.89
CA MET A 592 12.21 32.09 -19.92
C MET A 592 13.18 33.07 -19.29
N VAL A 593 14.48 32.91 -19.54
CA VAL A 593 15.55 33.77 -19.00
C VAL A 593 16.49 34.21 -20.12
N THR A 594 16.84 35.49 -20.12
CA THR A 594 17.82 36.08 -21.04
C THR A 594 18.49 37.28 -20.38
N GLU A 595 19.47 37.90 -21.03
CA GLU A 595 20.12 39.10 -20.52
C GLU A 595 19.16 40.29 -20.41
N ARG A 596 19.55 41.32 -19.68
CA ARG A 596 18.64 42.43 -19.32
C ARG A 596 18.10 43.24 -20.50
N CYS A 597 18.89 43.36 -21.57
CA CYS A 597 18.58 44.13 -22.77
C CYS A 597 19.10 43.36 -24.00
N PRO A 598 18.45 42.26 -24.40
CA PRO A 598 18.95 41.39 -25.43
C PRO A 598 18.84 42.01 -26.82
N ASP A 599 19.78 41.64 -27.69
CA ASP A 599 19.70 41.85 -29.14
C ASP A 599 19.42 40.52 -29.87
N LYS A 600 19.29 40.59 -31.19
CA LYS A 600 18.96 39.43 -32.05
C LYS A 600 19.90 38.22 -31.93
N ASN A 601 21.11 38.38 -31.38
CA ASN A 601 22.10 37.32 -31.17
C ASN A 601 22.14 36.82 -29.72
N SER A 602 21.38 37.42 -28.79
CA SER A 602 21.41 37.08 -27.37
C SER A 602 20.85 35.67 -27.12
N SER A 603 21.54 34.93 -26.27
CA SER A 603 21.10 33.59 -25.85
C SER A 603 19.83 33.67 -25.00
N ILE A 604 18.95 32.70 -25.21
CA ILE A 604 17.71 32.51 -24.44
C ILE A 604 17.76 31.13 -23.81
N PHE A 605 17.37 31.09 -22.54
CA PHE A 605 17.27 29.87 -21.76
C PHE A 605 15.81 29.68 -21.34
N VAL A 606 15.33 28.44 -21.31
CA VAL A 606 14.00 28.11 -20.81
C VAL A 606 14.08 26.94 -19.84
N TYR A 607 13.50 27.11 -18.66
CA TYR A 607 13.33 26.06 -17.65
C TYR A 607 11.90 25.55 -17.66
N GLU A 608 11.76 24.24 -17.59
CA GLU A 608 10.50 23.50 -17.68
C GLU A 608 10.65 22.11 -17.04
N ALA A 609 9.53 21.43 -16.79
CA ALA A 609 9.46 20.07 -16.27
C ALA A 609 8.32 19.29 -16.94
N ASP A 610 8.45 17.96 -17.01
CA ASP A 610 7.42 16.98 -17.44
C ASP A 610 6.78 17.18 -18.83
N THR A 611 7.10 18.24 -19.55
CA THR A 611 6.54 18.53 -20.87
C THR A 611 7.44 18.01 -21.98
N TRP A 612 8.76 18.17 -21.80
CA TRP A 612 9.76 17.50 -22.62
C TRP A 612 11.02 17.16 -21.82
N GLU A 613 11.33 15.87 -21.76
CA GLU A 613 12.56 15.31 -21.19
C GLU A 613 13.72 15.56 -22.15
N ALA A 614 14.14 16.83 -22.23
CA ALA A 614 15.00 17.31 -23.29
C ALA A 614 16.34 16.55 -23.35
N GLY A 615 16.77 16.21 -24.57
CA GLY A 615 18.00 15.45 -24.80
C GLY A 615 17.90 13.94 -24.57
N LEU A 616 16.73 13.40 -24.19
CA LEU A 616 16.48 11.95 -24.09
C LEU A 616 15.80 11.36 -25.34
N SER A 617 15.51 10.05 -25.32
CA SER A 617 14.78 9.38 -26.41
C SER A 617 13.33 9.87 -26.48
N VAL A 618 12.80 10.02 -27.69
CA VAL A 618 11.42 10.43 -27.96
C VAL A 618 10.38 9.47 -27.36
N ASP A 619 10.74 8.21 -27.13
CA ASP A 619 9.85 7.20 -26.54
C ASP A 619 9.58 7.43 -25.04
N LEU A 620 10.40 8.25 -24.36
CA LEU A 620 10.20 8.63 -22.96
C LEU A 620 9.27 9.84 -22.80
N GLY A 621 9.08 10.65 -23.86
CA GLY A 621 8.39 11.93 -23.76
C GLY A 621 6.93 11.92 -24.18
N ASN A 622 6.12 12.72 -23.47
CA ASN A 622 4.68 12.81 -23.73
C ASN A 622 4.40 13.64 -25.01
N GLN A 623 4.20 12.95 -26.13
CA GLN A 623 4.02 13.59 -27.45
C GLN A 623 2.83 14.57 -27.54
N GLN A 624 1.82 14.42 -26.68
CA GLN A 624 0.72 15.39 -26.62
C GLN A 624 1.17 16.69 -25.95
N GLN A 625 1.77 16.61 -24.76
CA GLN A 625 2.27 17.76 -24.00
C GLN A 625 3.37 18.51 -24.77
N MET A 626 4.32 17.77 -25.37
CA MET A 626 5.34 18.32 -26.27
C MET A 626 4.74 19.21 -27.38
N ARG A 627 3.59 18.85 -27.96
CA ARG A 627 2.92 19.65 -29.00
C ARG A 627 2.15 20.84 -28.43
N GLN A 628 1.45 20.67 -27.31
CA GLN A 628 0.75 21.77 -26.63
C GLN A 628 1.71 22.89 -26.20
N TRP A 629 2.92 22.54 -25.78
CA TRP A 629 3.93 23.53 -25.46
C TRP A 629 4.45 24.25 -26.71
N LEU A 630 4.69 23.53 -27.81
CA LEU A 630 5.07 24.16 -29.07
C LEU A 630 3.98 25.12 -29.59
N ASP A 631 2.69 24.83 -29.38
CA ASP A 631 1.60 25.76 -29.67
C ASP A 631 1.75 27.06 -28.84
N GLN A 632 2.02 26.94 -27.53
CA GLN A 632 2.25 28.09 -26.64
C GLN A 632 3.52 28.89 -27.01
N LEU A 633 4.62 28.20 -27.33
CA LEU A 633 5.89 28.83 -27.73
C LEU A 633 5.79 29.52 -29.10
N LEU A 634 4.95 29.01 -30.00
CA LEU A 634 4.65 29.61 -31.29
C LEU A 634 3.93 30.96 -31.13
N GLU A 635 2.97 31.05 -30.21
CA GLU A 635 2.26 32.30 -29.88
C GLU A 635 3.21 33.32 -29.23
N ASP A 636 4.02 32.86 -28.27
CA ASP A 636 5.00 33.70 -27.58
C ASP A 636 6.18 34.09 -28.48
N GLY A 637 6.45 33.36 -29.56
CA GLY A 637 7.45 33.73 -30.56
C GLY A 637 8.89 33.38 -30.17
N LEU A 638 9.10 32.23 -29.53
CA LEU A 638 10.40 31.82 -29.00
C LEU A 638 11.34 31.26 -30.09
N PRO A 639 12.60 31.72 -30.24
CA PRO A 639 13.56 31.22 -31.23
C PRO A 639 13.86 29.71 -31.16
N ARG A 640 14.13 29.10 -32.32
CA ARG A 640 14.61 27.69 -32.43
C ARG A 640 15.91 27.43 -31.65
N SER A 641 16.78 28.44 -31.58
CA SER A 641 18.07 28.39 -30.90
C SER A 641 17.98 28.51 -29.38
N THR A 642 16.77 28.68 -28.81
CA THR A 642 16.59 28.71 -27.36
C THR A 642 17.08 27.41 -26.73
N THR A 643 17.86 27.54 -25.67
CA THR A 643 18.42 26.44 -24.90
C THR A 643 17.43 26.05 -23.80
N VAL A 644 16.86 24.86 -23.89
CA VAL A 644 16.02 24.27 -22.83
C VAL A 644 16.92 23.67 -21.76
N MET A 645 16.58 23.93 -20.50
CA MET A 645 17.27 23.48 -19.29
C MET A 645 16.23 22.75 -18.44
N PRO A 646 15.90 21.48 -18.73
CA PRO A 646 14.78 20.79 -18.10
C PRO A 646 15.11 20.35 -16.66
N THR A 647 14.08 19.98 -15.90
CA THR A 647 14.24 19.23 -14.63
C THR A 647 14.73 17.79 -14.88
N HIS A 648 14.28 17.15 -15.96
CA HIS A 648 14.62 15.78 -16.37
C HIS A 648 15.36 15.76 -17.71
N GLY A 649 16.41 14.95 -17.85
CA GLY A 649 17.26 14.94 -19.04
C GLY A 649 18.40 15.98 -19.00
N TRP A 650 18.66 16.61 -20.14
CA TRP A 650 19.89 17.35 -20.43
C TRP A 650 19.63 18.71 -21.11
N ILE A 651 20.56 19.65 -20.93
CA ILE A 651 20.51 20.97 -21.59
C ILE A 651 20.56 20.80 -23.12
N THR A 652 19.52 21.26 -23.81
CA THR A 652 19.23 20.89 -25.21
C THR A 652 18.57 22.03 -25.99
N PRO A 653 18.90 22.27 -27.29
CA PRO A 653 18.20 23.27 -28.11
C PRO A 653 16.73 22.90 -28.41
N LEU A 654 15.83 23.87 -28.36
CA LEU A 654 14.41 23.73 -28.72
C LEU A 654 14.21 23.16 -30.14
N GLU A 655 15.14 23.42 -31.06
CA GLU A 655 15.16 22.82 -32.39
C GLU A 655 15.03 21.28 -32.37
N GLN A 656 15.57 20.57 -31.36
CA GLN A 656 15.39 19.13 -31.26
C GLN A 656 13.91 18.76 -31.04
N LEU A 657 13.19 19.45 -30.16
CA LEU A 657 11.75 19.23 -29.90
C LEU A 657 10.93 19.45 -31.17
N ILE A 658 11.21 20.52 -31.90
CA ILE A 658 10.56 20.85 -33.18
C ILE A 658 10.80 19.74 -34.21
N ASN A 659 12.03 19.22 -34.28
CA ASN A 659 12.40 18.19 -35.23
C ASN A 659 11.83 16.80 -34.89
N ILE A 660 11.83 16.37 -33.62
CA ILE A 660 11.26 15.06 -33.22
C ILE A 660 9.72 15.03 -33.35
N THR A 661 9.06 16.17 -33.12
CA THR A 661 7.60 16.28 -33.30
C THR A 661 7.18 16.52 -34.75
N ALA A 662 8.12 16.88 -35.63
CA ALA A 662 7.88 17.41 -36.98
C ALA A 662 6.85 18.58 -36.98
N TYR A 663 6.92 19.45 -35.97
CA TYR A 663 6.00 20.57 -35.81
C TYR A 663 6.37 21.73 -36.75
N PRO A 664 5.41 22.36 -37.46
CA PRO A 664 5.67 23.46 -38.39
C PRO A 664 5.96 24.77 -37.65
N TYR A 665 7.21 24.93 -37.19
CA TYR A 665 7.64 26.06 -36.37
C TYR A 665 8.50 27.08 -37.17
N PRO A 666 8.18 28.38 -37.17
CA PRO A 666 8.96 29.41 -37.88
C PRO A 666 10.32 29.74 -37.24
N ASP A 667 11.22 30.32 -38.03
CA ASP A 667 12.51 30.82 -37.54
C ASP A 667 12.33 32.21 -36.92
N PHE A 668 12.08 32.25 -35.61
CA PHE A 668 11.98 33.50 -34.84
C PHE A 668 13.35 34.00 -34.34
N ASP A 669 13.50 35.32 -34.26
CA ASP A 669 14.51 36.00 -33.45
C ASP A 669 13.89 36.54 -32.14
N ILE A 670 14.70 36.96 -31.16
CA ILE A 670 14.19 37.41 -29.86
C ILE A 670 13.33 38.68 -29.93
N GLY A 671 13.43 39.48 -30.99
CA GLY A 671 12.51 40.59 -31.24
C GLY A 671 11.08 40.15 -31.51
N ARG A 672 10.85 38.86 -31.77
CA ARG A 672 9.51 38.28 -31.80
C ARG A 672 8.96 37.91 -30.43
N TRP A 673 9.82 37.57 -29.45
CA TRP A 673 9.41 37.13 -28.12
C TRP A 673 8.44 38.11 -27.46
N ARG A 674 7.22 37.65 -27.17
CA ARG A 674 6.07 38.42 -26.68
C ARG A 674 5.94 39.80 -27.35
N LYS A 675 6.09 39.83 -28.69
CA LYS A 675 6.05 41.05 -29.54
C LYS A 675 7.16 42.07 -29.22
N GLY A 676 8.35 41.59 -28.87
CA GLY A 676 9.54 42.39 -28.58
C GLY A 676 9.64 42.86 -27.13
N ALA A 677 8.82 42.34 -26.21
CA ALA A 677 8.70 42.85 -24.85
C ALA A 677 9.95 42.68 -23.97
N ALA A 678 10.90 41.83 -24.36
CA ALA A 678 12.19 41.67 -23.69
C ALA A 678 13.24 42.73 -24.11
N ILE A 679 13.10 43.35 -25.28
CA ILE A 679 14.07 44.31 -25.83
C ILE A 679 13.99 45.65 -25.07
N CYS A 680 15.15 46.26 -24.82
CA CYS A 680 15.22 47.61 -24.27
C CYS A 680 15.12 48.66 -25.38
N ASP A 681 14.16 49.58 -25.25
CA ASP A 681 14.01 50.73 -26.15
C ASP A 681 15.29 51.59 -26.22
N GLU A 682 15.91 51.71 -27.39
CA GLU A 682 17.11 52.57 -27.60
C GLU A 682 16.87 54.04 -27.18
N SER A 683 15.61 54.49 -27.22
CA SER A 683 15.19 55.83 -26.82
C SER A 683 15.28 56.07 -25.30
N SER A 684 15.27 55.02 -24.47
CA SER A 684 15.34 55.13 -23.02
C SER A 684 16.77 55.37 -22.50
N ALA A 685 17.78 54.79 -23.15
CA ALA A 685 19.19 54.91 -22.79
C ALA A 685 19.75 56.34 -22.91
N LYS A 686 19.13 57.21 -23.72
CA LYS A 686 19.55 58.62 -23.86
C LYS A 686 19.05 59.54 -22.74
N LYS A 687 18.02 59.16 -21.97
CA LYS A 687 17.48 60.03 -20.90
C LYS A 687 18.25 59.97 -19.58
N HIS A 688 19.12 58.98 -19.38
CA HIS A 688 19.91 58.82 -18.15
C HIS A 688 21.35 59.35 -18.22
N LYS A 689 21.68 60.17 -19.23
CA LYS A 689 22.98 60.89 -19.29
C LYS A 689 22.93 62.38 -18.95
N ASP A 690 21.73 62.98 -18.92
CA ASP A 690 21.53 64.41 -18.66
C ASP A 690 20.48 64.66 -17.54
N ASN A 691 20.69 64.07 -16.35
CA ASN A 691 20.08 64.45 -15.06
C ASN A 691 20.84 63.85 -13.88
#